data_AF-A0A2H5B1R6-F1
#
_entry.id   AF-A0A2H5B1R6-F1
#
_cell.length_a   1.000
_cell.length_b   1.000
_cell.length_c   1.000
_cell.angle_alpha   90.00
_cell.angle_beta   90.00
_cell.angle_gamma   90.00
#
_symmetry.space_group_name_H-M   'P 1'
#
loop_
_entity.id
_entity.type
_entity.pdbx_description
1 polymer ?
#
loop_
_entity_poly.entity_id
_entity_poly.type
_entity_poly.pdbx_seq_one_letter_code
_entity_poly.pdbx_strand_id
1 'polypeptide(L)'
;MVAHLSHVPRSCTASWLLPDGPEYFVPEFTSAACAAARSVPAEDEARREAVGQALVHLLDHGFAIRPEVARTIVELVPEQRAAAAAQLRVYSADRMNDRARIPYPQQDVSEASSAALLTHIALAVLDPEELPAARGRFRDTDDVRAAVHSAALARLGPEPREDALARLTACAARTRTQVPASMLRLALEDGTWSALVSLALFPDEWRSPQGPVSELPEFVPSGCAAARGMLARDAGQREAIGRALVDLLDLDFVSRIEAARAIVELVPEQHLRAATKLSGYLANLPDDPALVHSLHKDLSPTAPAAMATQIALAVLDPEQAEAARSRLRLTDRRVEPFFAADYAQLGPRHTGDVLARMAARPTPGRVQQMFTLSPYVDRRQVYELLHGVVAAGVPVGLLARPLTVLEPAERPDAVRLALASLVLSPKEYLVTGGDKDVVAAVLEAGPEFQGQVTEALWQVVRKLPLNRSVRRQAAARLGSADREAAEWFLTGPDSESARLERAAVAEAWRRIEEALTVHAPALLGGLAAPASAEEIARAEAQLGYPLPVDFAASCMIHRAVDIPGAGPDDWMHWDVSELAGIRDNTADDWSSPAYVPLTEEGDGSHVVLDLDPEGAPGRLIYSDQGWDPDPGDERAPSWLSVLESFADNLKAGRYRYSVYDAATGAGELLHEDL
;
A
#
# COMPACT_ATOMS: atom_id res chain seq x y z
N MET A 1 12.62 -3.46 -15.40
CA MET A 1 13.08 -4.72 -14.77
C MET A 1 12.63 -4.90 -13.32
N VAL A 2 12.33 -3.83 -12.56
CA VAL A 2 11.76 -3.92 -11.18
C VAL A 2 10.27 -4.30 -11.16
N ALA A 3 9.52 -4.01 -12.24
CA ALA A 3 8.07 -4.27 -12.33
C ALA A 3 7.67 -5.77 -12.36
N HIS A 4 8.60 -6.70 -12.58
CA HIS A 4 8.31 -8.15 -12.57
C HIS A 4 8.50 -8.83 -11.20
N LEU A 5 9.03 -8.13 -10.19
CA LEU A 5 9.38 -8.74 -8.89
C LEU A 5 8.31 -8.55 -7.81
N SER A 6 7.27 -7.76 -8.09
CA SER A 6 6.13 -7.55 -7.20
C SER A 6 4.91 -8.30 -7.74
N HIS A 7 4.87 -9.62 -7.54
CA HIS A 7 3.64 -10.39 -7.73
C HIS A 7 2.62 -9.91 -6.69
N VAL A 8 1.62 -9.16 -7.14
CA VAL A 8 0.47 -8.75 -6.30
C VAL A 8 -0.27 -10.04 -5.92
N PRO A 9 -0.44 -10.37 -4.63
CA PRO A 9 -1.06 -11.62 -4.17
C PRO A 9 -2.44 -11.88 -4.77
N ARG A 10 -3.18 -10.83 -5.15
CA ARG A 10 -4.49 -10.95 -5.81
C ARG A 10 -4.47 -11.72 -7.14
N SER A 11 -3.32 -11.88 -7.79
CA SER A 11 -3.19 -12.74 -9.00
C SER A 11 -2.77 -14.18 -8.69
N CYS A 12 -2.46 -14.50 -7.44
CA CYS A 12 -2.09 -15.86 -7.03
C CYS A 12 -3.34 -16.72 -6.85
N THR A 13 -3.32 -17.95 -7.37
CA THR A 13 -4.45 -18.89 -7.24
C THR A 13 -4.70 -19.34 -5.80
N ALA A 14 -3.78 -19.10 -4.87
CA ALA A 14 -3.96 -19.36 -3.44
C ALA A 14 -4.57 -18.17 -2.67
N SER A 15 -4.75 -17.00 -3.30
CA SER A 15 -5.24 -15.79 -2.61
C SER A 15 -6.64 -15.91 -2.05
N TRP A 16 -7.51 -16.76 -2.64
CA TRP A 16 -8.86 -16.99 -2.10
C TRP A 16 -8.85 -17.68 -0.73
N LEU A 17 -7.76 -18.36 -0.34
CA LEU A 17 -7.60 -18.89 1.03
C LEU A 17 -7.45 -17.77 2.06
N LEU A 18 -7.01 -16.57 1.65
CA LEU A 18 -6.77 -15.41 2.48
C LEU A 18 -7.26 -14.14 1.76
N PRO A 19 -8.59 -13.92 1.67
CA PRO A 19 -9.14 -12.74 1.00
C PRO A 19 -8.63 -11.42 1.61
N ASP A 20 -8.30 -11.45 2.91
CA ASP A 20 -7.74 -10.34 3.68
C ASP A 20 -6.22 -10.47 3.92
N GLY A 21 -5.53 -11.28 3.12
CA GLY A 21 -4.08 -11.50 3.24
C GLY A 21 -3.25 -10.24 2.94
N PRO A 22 -1.98 -10.20 3.36
CA PRO A 22 -1.08 -9.08 3.07
C PRO A 22 -0.94 -8.80 1.56
N GLU A 23 -0.68 -7.54 1.19
CA GLU A 23 -0.49 -7.09 -0.20
C GLU A 23 0.79 -7.62 -0.87
N TYR A 24 1.65 -8.33 -0.15
CA TYR A 24 2.86 -8.93 -0.68
C TYR A 24 3.00 -10.37 -0.18
N PHE A 25 3.62 -11.23 -1.01
CA PHE A 25 4.00 -12.57 -0.61
C PHE A 25 5.09 -12.52 0.45
N VAL A 26 4.67 -12.71 1.69
CA VAL A 26 5.56 -12.91 2.83
C VAL A 26 5.34 -14.33 3.38
N PRO A 27 6.33 -14.97 3.98
CA PRO A 27 6.21 -16.32 4.55
C PRO A 27 4.99 -16.51 5.48
N GLU A 28 4.59 -15.45 6.19
CA GLU A 28 3.38 -15.39 7.01
C GLU A 28 2.11 -15.64 6.19
N PHE A 29 2.08 -15.21 4.91
CA PHE A 29 0.99 -15.51 3.99
C PHE A 29 0.83 -17.03 3.83
N THR A 30 1.91 -17.76 3.61
CA THR A 30 1.81 -19.21 3.39
C THR A 30 1.46 -19.95 4.68
N SER A 31 2.03 -19.55 5.83
CA SER A 31 1.60 -20.13 7.11
C SER A 31 0.12 -19.86 7.39
N ALA A 32 -0.35 -18.65 7.13
CA ALA A 32 -1.77 -18.30 7.24
C ALA A 32 -2.62 -19.08 6.23
N ALA A 33 -2.15 -19.30 5.01
CA ALA A 33 -2.86 -20.05 3.99
C ALA A 33 -2.96 -21.55 4.35
N CYS A 34 -1.91 -22.14 4.91
CA CYS A 34 -1.96 -23.50 5.47
C CYS A 34 -2.92 -23.59 6.66
N ALA A 35 -2.96 -22.57 7.55
CA ALA A 35 -3.92 -22.52 8.64
C ALA A 35 -5.37 -22.37 8.13
N ALA A 36 -5.59 -21.51 7.13
CA ALA A 36 -6.88 -21.34 6.48
C ALA A 36 -7.34 -22.63 5.78
N ALA A 37 -6.44 -23.32 5.08
CA ALA A 37 -6.71 -24.62 4.47
C ALA A 37 -7.20 -25.65 5.49
N ARG A 38 -6.59 -25.70 6.70
CA ARG A 38 -7.02 -26.59 7.80
C ARG A 38 -8.40 -26.24 8.36
N SER A 39 -8.86 -25.00 8.17
CA SER A 39 -10.19 -24.56 8.61
C SER A 39 -11.31 -24.90 7.61
N VAL A 40 -10.96 -25.32 6.38
CA VAL A 40 -11.96 -25.71 5.37
C VAL A 40 -12.60 -27.03 5.78
N PRO A 41 -13.95 -27.11 5.88
CA PRO A 41 -14.64 -28.33 6.26
C PRO A 41 -14.29 -29.48 5.33
N ALA A 42 -13.91 -30.62 5.90
CA ALA A 42 -13.48 -31.77 5.13
C ALA A 42 -14.57 -32.30 4.18
N GLU A 43 -15.87 -32.10 4.46
CA GLU A 43 -16.98 -32.72 3.73
C GLU A 43 -17.26 -32.13 2.33
N ASP A 44 -16.71 -30.96 2.00
CA ASP A 44 -16.92 -30.30 0.70
C ASP A 44 -15.84 -30.71 -0.30
N GLU A 45 -16.15 -31.70 -1.15
CA GLU A 45 -15.22 -32.26 -2.14
C GLU A 45 -14.71 -31.22 -3.15
N ALA A 46 -15.57 -30.30 -3.61
CA ALA A 46 -15.20 -29.26 -4.56
C ALA A 46 -14.23 -28.25 -3.92
N ARG A 47 -14.47 -27.86 -2.67
CA ARG A 47 -13.52 -27.03 -1.91
C ARG A 47 -12.24 -27.77 -1.63
N ARG A 48 -12.30 -29.08 -1.33
CA ARG A 48 -11.11 -29.89 -1.05
C ARG A 48 -10.18 -29.94 -2.26
N GLU A 49 -10.72 -30.11 -3.47
CA GLU A 49 -9.92 -30.05 -4.70
C GLU A 49 -9.27 -28.67 -4.88
N ALA A 50 -10.04 -27.58 -4.70
CA ALA A 50 -9.51 -26.21 -4.80
C ALA A 50 -8.41 -25.94 -3.75
N VAL A 51 -8.58 -26.39 -2.51
CA VAL A 51 -7.55 -26.33 -1.45
C VAL A 51 -6.32 -27.10 -1.90
N GLY A 52 -6.49 -28.28 -2.48
CA GLY A 52 -5.40 -29.09 -2.98
C GLY A 52 -4.58 -28.40 -4.07
N GLN A 53 -5.25 -27.83 -5.07
CA GLN A 53 -4.59 -27.06 -6.13
C GLN A 53 -3.87 -25.82 -5.57
N ALA A 54 -4.49 -25.11 -4.61
CA ALA A 54 -3.87 -23.97 -3.95
C ALA A 54 -2.62 -24.35 -3.15
N LEU A 55 -2.65 -25.45 -2.38
CA LEU A 55 -1.49 -25.95 -1.63
C LEU A 55 -0.36 -26.42 -2.54
N VAL A 56 -0.67 -27.09 -3.65
CA VAL A 56 0.33 -27.46 -4.68
C VAL A 56 0.97 -26.20 -5.27
N HIS A 57 0.17 -25.18 -5.58
CA HIS A 57 0.70 -23.89 -6.04
C HIS A 57 1.55 -23.17 -4.97
N LEU A 58 1.24 -23.28 -3.68
CA LEU A 58 2.06 -22.70 -2.61
C LEU A 58 3.49 -23.25 -2.56
N LEU A 59 3.78 -24.41 -3.16
CA LEU A 59 5.15 -24.90 -3.33
C LEU A 59 6.00 -24.05 -4.30
N ASP A 60 5.35 -23.21 -5.12
CA ASP A 60 5.98 -22.20 -5.99
C ASP A 60 6.45 -20.96 -5.21
N HIS A 61 6.00 -20.77 -3.97
CA HIS A 61 6.18 -19.52 -3.23
C HIS A 61 7.12 -19.74 -2.06
N GLY A 62 8.42 -19.53 -2.22
CA GLY A 62 9.41 -19.64 -1.14
C GLY A 62 9.73 -21.08 -0.70
N PHE A 63 11.02 -21.39 -0.51
CA PHE A 63 11.47 -22.74 -0.17
C PHE A 63 11.37 -23.05 1.34
N ALA A 64 11.46 -22.04 2.22
CA ALA A 64 11.42 -22.19 3.68
C ALA A 64 10.18 -22.95 4.19
N ILE A 65 9.05 -22.77 3.50
CA ILE A 65 7.75 -23.31 3.91
C ILE A 65 7.38 -24.63 3.23
N ARG A 66 8.17 -25.12 2.26
CA ARG A 66 7.87 -26.35 1.50
C ARG A 66 7.59 -27.56 2.39
N PRO A 67 8.37 -27.83 3.46
CA PRO A 67 8.06 -28.97 4.34
C PRO A 67 6.69 -28.84 5.02
N GLU A 68 6.27 -27.64 5.39
CA GLU A 68 4.98 -27.44 6.06
C GLU A 68 3.81 -27.51 5.08
N VAL A 69 3.96 -26.94 3.88
CA VAL A 69 2.99 -27.11 2.79
C VAL A 69 2.84 -28.58 2.42
N ALA A 70 3.96 -29.31 2.26
CA ALA A 70 3.95 -30.74 1.99
C ALA A 70 3.23 -31.55 3.07
N ARG A 71 3.43 -31.24 4.37
CA ARG A 71 2.70 -31.90 5.47
C ARG A 71 1.21 -31.60 5.39
N THR A 72 0.86 -30.35 5.12
CA THR A 72 -0.54 -29.92 4.97
C THR A 72 -1.21 -30.65 3.79
N ILE A 73 -0.48 -30.89 2.69
CA ILE A 73 -0.96 -31.70 1.56
C ILE A 73 -1.23 -33.15 1.99
N VAL A 74 -0.27 -33.79 2.69
CA VAL A 74 -0.44 -35.16 3.19
C VAL A 74 -1.62 -35.29 4.16
N GLU A 75 -1.82 -34.26 5.00
CA GLU A 75 -2.86 -34.20 6.02
C GLU A 75 -4.26 -34.01 5.42
N LEU A 76 -4.42 -33.03 4.52
CA LEU A 76 -5.75 -32.58 4.08
C LEU A 76 -6.18 -33.12 2.72
N VAL A 77 -5.23 -33.35 1.82
CA VAL A 77 -5.46 -33.65 0.38
C VAL A 77 -4.48 -34.71 -0.13
N PRO A 78 -4.44 -35.91 0.48
CA PRO A 78 -3.44 -36.93 0.16
C PRO A 78 -3.44 -37.36 -1.31
N GLU A 79 -4.56 -37.21 -2.02
CA GLU A 79 -4.68 -37.42 -3.47
C GLU A 79 -3.77 -36.50 -4.31
N GLN A 80 -3.40 -35.32 -3.80
CA GLN A 80 -2.51 -34.38 -4.46
C GLN A 80 -1.02 -34.68 -4.24
N ARG A 81 -0.67 -35.67 -3.40
CA ARG A 81 0.73 -36.00 -3.07
C ARG A 81 1.59 -36.27 -4.31
N ALA A 82 1.07 -37.05 -5.26
CA ALA A 82 1.80 -37.42 -6.47
C ALA A 82 2.11 -36.20 -7.36
N ALA A 83 1.13 -35.30 -7.51
CA ALA A 83 1.30 -34.07 -8.28
C ALA A 83 2.31 -33.13 -7.61
N ALA A 84 2.18 -32.91 -6.30
CA ALA A 84 3.11 -32.12 -5.51
C ALA A 84 4.55 -32.68 -5.56
N ALA A 85 4.72 -33.99 -5.43
CA ALA A 85 6.03 -34.64 -5.50
C ALA A 85 6.63 -34.52 -6.90
N ALA A 86 5.83 -34.69 -7.96
CA ALA A 86 6.29 -34.51 -9.33
C ALA A 86 6.80 -33.08 -9.57
N GLN A 87 6.09 -32.06 -9.07
CA GLN A 87 6.51 -30.67 -9.16
C GLN A 87 7.83 -30.39 -8.42
N LEU A 88 7.98 -30.87 -7.17
CA LEU A 88 9.23 -30.70 -6.43
C LEU A 88 10.40 -31.46 -7.05
N ARG A 89 10.17 -32.60 -7.72
CA ARG A 89 11.21 -33.31 -8.50
C ARG A 89 11.68 -32.48 -9.69
N VAL A 90 10.77 -31.77 -10.37
CA VAL A 90 11.13 -30.83 -11.44
C VAL A 90 12.05 -29.73 -10.88
N TYR A 91 11.72 -29.13 -9.74
CA TYR A 91 12.59 -28.11 -9.12
C TYR A 91 13.92 -28.67 -8.63
N SER A 92 13.93 -29.88 -8.10
CA SER A 92 15.16 -30.55 -7.69
C SER A 92 16.06 -30.85 -8.88
N ALA A 93 15.51 -31.22 -10.04
CA ALA A 93 16.24 -31.53 -11.25
C ALA A 93 16.71 -30.26 -12.00
N ASP A 94 15.89 -29.21 -12.00
CA ASP A 94 16.17 -27.93 -12.63
C ASP A 94 15.85 -26.76 -11.70
N ARG A 95 16.86 -26.41 -10.89
CA ARG A 95 16.76 -25.30 -9.93
C ARG A 95 16.63 -23.94 -10.60
N MET A 96 16.96 -23.80 -11.89
CA MET A 96 16.76 -22.53 -12.61
C MET A 96 15.28 -22.29 -12.92
N ASN A 97 14.50 -23.36 -13.02
CA ASN A 97 13.05 -23.31 -13.20
C ASN A 97 12.26 -23.31 -11.87
N ASP A 98 12.95 -23.27 -10.74
CA ASP A 98 12.29 -23.14 -9.44
C ASP A 98 11.70 -21.73 -9.27
N ARG A 99 10.37 -21.64 -9.38
CA ARG A 99 9.61 -20.38 -9.28
C ARG A 99 9.75 -19.70 -7.91
N ALA A 100 10.06 -20.47 -6.86
CA ALA A 100 10.31 -19.91 -5.53
C ALA A 100 11.54 -19.01 -5.48
N ARG A 101 12.38 -19.01 -6.54
CA ARG A 101 13.55 -18.15 -6.67
C ARG A 101 13.27 -16.78 -7.27
N ILE A 102 12.13 -16.59 -7.94
CA ILE A 102 11.82 -15.31 -8.60
C ILE A 102 11.98 -14.12 -7.64
N PRO A 103 11.52 -14.18 -6.38
CA PRO A 103 11.71 -13.07 -5.43
C PRO A 103 13.15 -12.93 -4.93
N TYR A 104 13.97 -13.98 -5.04
CA TYR A 104 15.29 -14.08 -4.42
C TYR A 104 16.38 -14.57 -5.42
N PRO A 105 16.65 -13.82 -6.50
CA PRO A 105 17.57 -14.24 -7.55
C PRO A 105 19.02 -14.44 -7.06
N GLN A 106 19.38 -13.88 -5.91
CA GLN A 106 20.71 -13.99 -5.31
C GLN A 106 20.92 -15.24 -4.46
N GLN A 107 19.90 -16.08 -4.25
CA GLN A 107 20.06 -17.28 -3.43
C GLN A 107 20.97 -18.33 -4.07
N ASP A 108 21.80 -18.92 -3.21
CA ASP A 108 22.71 -20.00 -3.55
C ASP A 108 21.95 -21.19 -4.13
N VAL A 109 22.26 -21.56 -5.38
CA VAL A 109 21.69 -22.71 -6.10
C VAL A 109 22.50 -23.98 -5.90
N SER A 110 23.53 -23.95 -5.05
CA SER A 110 24.35 -25.12 -4.77
C SER A 110 23.53 -26.28 -4.22
N GLU A 111 24.05 -27.49 -4.38
CA GLU A 111 23.43 -28.69 -3.80
C GLU A 111 23.42 -28.67 -2.26
N ALA A 112 24.23 -27.81 -1.64
CA ALA A 112 24.32 -27.62 -0.21
C ALA A 112 23.49 -26.43 0.30
N SER A 113 22.62 -25.86 -0.55
CA SER A 113 21.75 -24.74 -0.17
C SER A 113 20.58 -25.18 0.73
N SER A 114 20.09 -24.26 1.56
CA SER A 114 18.85 -24.46 2.34
C SER A 114 17.67 -24.83 1.43
N ALA A 115 17.58 -24.21 0.26
CA ALA A 115 16.52 -24.48 -0.72
C ALA A 115 16.56 -25.93 -1.23
N ALA A 116 17.74 -26.45 -1.55
CA ALA A 116 17.90 -27.85 -1.95
C ALA A 116 17.52 -28.80 -0.80
N LEU A 117 18.02 -28.56 0.42
CA LEU A 117 17.71 -29.37 1.59
C LEU A 117 16.20 -29.40 1.89
N LEU A 118 15.55 -28.24 1.97
CA LEU A 118 14.13 -28.12 2.27
C LEU A 118 13.23 -28.72 1.18
N THR A 119 13.66 -28.67 -0.08
CA THR A 119 12.98 -29.36 -1.20
C THR A 119 13.03 -30.87 -1.01
N HIS A 120 14.19 -31.43 -0.65
CA HIS A 120 14.30 -32.87 -0.39
C HIS A 120 13.56 -33.31 0.87
N ILE A 121 13.53 -32.49 1.93
CA ILE A 121 12.71 -32.75 3.11
C ILE A 121 11.23 -32.78 2.71
N ALA A 122 10.76 -31.80 1.93
CA ALA A 122 9.38 -31.76 1.45
C ALA A 122 9.04 -32.95 0.53
N LEU A 123 9.97 -33.35 -0.36
CA LEU A 123 9.83 -34.58 -1.15
C LEU A 123 9.70 -35.81 -0.25
N ALA A 124 10.51 -35.95 0.80
CA ALA A 124 10.43 -37.07 1.74
C ALA A 124 9.11 -37.07 2.56
N VAL A 125 8.50 -35.91 2.80
CA VAL A 125 7.15 -35.83 3.37
C VAL A 125 6.10 -36.38 2.38
N LEU A 126 6.19 -35.98 1.11
CA LEU A 126 5.21 -36.37 0.08
C LEU A 126 5.39 -37.81 -0.38
N ASP A 127 6.64 -38.31 -0.41
CA ASP A 127 7.06 -39.62 -0.87
C ASP A 127 8.17 -40.18 0.05
N PRO A 128 7.84 -41.12 0.95
CA PRO A 128 8.80 -41.70 1.89
C PRO A 128 10.01 -42.40 1.24
N GLU A 129 9.94 -42.79 -0.05
CA GLU A 129 11.09 -43.38 -0.76
C GLU A 129 12.23 -42.36 -0.95
N GLU A 130 11.94 -41.06 -0.87
CA GLU A 130 12.91 -39.97 -0.97
C GLU A 130 13.65 -39.71 0.36
N LEU A 131 13.30 -40.41 1.45
CA LEU A 131 13.90 -40.23 2.77
C LEU A 131 15.44 -40.39 2.79
N PRO A 132 16.04 -41.42 2.14
CA PRO A 132 17.50 -41.54 2.08
C PRO A 132 18.16 -40.34 1.40
N ALA A 133 17.55 -39.76 0.36
CA ALA A 133 18.05 -38.58 -0.32
C ALA A 133 18.02 -37.35 0.59
N ALA A 134 16.91 -37.12 1.31
CA ALA A 134 16.81 -36.03 2.28
C ALA A 134 17.87 -36.13 3.39
N ARG A 135 18.11 -37.33 3.92
CA ARG A 135 19.16 -37.57 4.93
C ARG A 135 20.56 -37.36 4.37
N GLY A 136 20.83 -37.84 3.15
CA GLY A 136 22.10 -37.61 2.47
C GLY A 136 22.38 -36.12 2.31
N ARG A 137 21.41 -35.38 1.77
CA ARG A 137 21.51 -33.91 1.62
C ARG A 137 21.69 -33.19 2.95
N PHE A 138 20.99 -33.62 4.01
CA PHE A 138 21.18 -33.04 5.33
C PHE A 138 22.60 -33.20 5.84
N ARG A 139 23.28 -34.33 5.54
CA ARG A 139 24.70 -34.55 5.90
C ARG A 139 25.65 -33.68 5.08
N ASP A 140 25.35 -33.47 3.81
CA ASP A 140 26.19 -32.69 2.89
C ASP A 140 26.02 -31.17 3.05
N THR A 141 24.91 -30.73 3.64
CA THR A 141 24.64 -29.32 3.98
C THR A 141 25.63 -28.84 5.03
N ASP A 142 26.05 -27.57 4.99
CA ASP A 142 26.93 -27.00 6.00
C ASP A 142 26.28 -26.99 7.40
N ASP A 143 27.10 -26.84 8.44
CA ASP A 143 26.66 -27.01 9.82
C ASP A 143 25.61 -25.99 10.26
N VAL A 144 25.66 -24.76 9.75
CA VAL A 144 24.75 -23.68 10.13
C VAL A 144 23.37 -23.96 9.55
N ARG A 145 23.30 -24.18 8.23
CA ARG A 145 22.05 -24.48 7.53
C ARG A 145 21.44 -25.80 8.02
N ALA A 146 22.26 -26.82 8.25
CA ALA A 146 21.78 -28.07 8.83
C ALA A 146 21.20 -27.87 10.24
N ALA A 147 21.82 -27.02 11.07
CA ALA A 147 21.27 -26.71 12.39
C ALA A 147 19.90 -26.00 12.29
N VAL A 148 19.71 -25.06 11.36
CA VAL A 148 18.41 -24.39 11.17
C VAL A 148 17.30 -25.37 10.78
N HIS A 149 17.61 -26.28 9.87
CA HIS A 149 16.61 -27.19 9.29
C HIS A 149 16.50 -28.53 10.04
N SER A 150 17.12 -28.64 11.22
CA SER A 150 17.15 -29.87 12.03
C SER A 150 15.76 -30.31 12.50
N ALA A 151 14.87 -29.40 12.91
CA ALA A 151 13.49 -29.77 13.26
C ALA A 151 12.71 -30.28 12.05
N ALA A 152 12.88 -29.65 10.89
CA ALA A 152 12.17 -30.02 9.68
C ALA A 152 12.52 -31.45 9.26
N LEU A 153 13.80 -31.81 9.36
CA LEU A 153 14.28 -33.18 9.14
C LEU A 153 13.78 -34.14 10.23
N ALA A 154 13.90 -33.77 11.51
CA ALA A 154 13.52 -34.65 12.63
C ALA A 154 12.04 -35.06 12.61
N ARG A 155 11.17 -34.23 12.01
CA ARG A 155 9.75 -34.54 11.81
C ARG A 155 9.49 -35.64 10.78
N LEU A 156 10.48 -36.07 10.00
CA LEU A 156 10.35 -37.19 9.06
C LEU A 156 10.36 -38.56 9.77
N GLY A 157 10.79 -38.65 11.03
CA GLY A 157 10.75 -39.89 11.80
C GLY A 157 11.87 -40.03 12.84
N PRO A 158 12.01 -41.21 13.48
CA PRO A 158 13.00 -41.46 14.53
C PRO A 158 14.45 -41.41 14.01
N GLU A 159 14.77 -42.09 12.90
CA GLU A 159 16.15 -42.07 12.37
C GLU A 159 16.60 -40.67 11.91
N PRO A 160 15.79 -39.89 11.16
CA PRO A 160 16.15 -38.50 10.83
C PRO A 160 16.30 -37.61 12.07
N ARG A 161 15.52 -37.85 13.13
CA ARG A 161 15.66 -37.14 14.42
C ARG A 161 16.98 -37.49 15.11
N GLU A 162 17.40 -38.75 15.08
CA GLU A 162 18.72 -39.16 15.61
C GLU A 162 19.87 -38.54 14.81
N ASP A 163 19.79 -38.54 13.47
CA ASP A 163 20.77 -37.88 12.58
C ASP A 163 20.90 -36.38 12.93
N ALA A 164 19.77 -35.68 13.10
CA ALA A 164 19.75 -34.26 13.46
C ALA A 164 20.32 -34.02 14.88
N LEU A 165 19.94 -34.83 15.87
CA LEU A 165 20.46 -34.70 17.24
C LEU A 165 21.96 -34.95 17.33
N ALA A 166 22.45 -35.98 16.64
CA ALA A 166 23.86 -36.31 16.58
C ALA A 166 24.66 -35.16 15.96
N ARG A 167 24.14 -34.57 14.89
CA ARG A 167 24.77 -33.42 14.23
C ARG A 167 24.81 -32.19 15.13
N LEU A 168 23.67 -31.79 15.72
CA LEU A 168 23.63 -30.65 16.64
C LEU A 168 24.57 -30.83 17.84
N THR A 169 24.67 -32.05 18.37
CA THR A 169 25.58 -32.37 19.48
C THR A 169 27.05 -32.24 19.05
N ALA A 170 27.39 -32.74 17.85
CA ALA A 170 28.74 -32.59 17.30
C ALA A 170 29.10 -31.13 17.01
N CYS A 171 28.13 -30.32 16.58
CA CYS A 171 28.28 -28.88 16.41
C CYS A 171 28.58 -28.19 17.75
N ALA A 172 27.76 -28.43 18.79
CA ALA A 172 27.97 -27.89 20.13
C ALA A 172 29.36 -28.22 20.71
N ALA A 173 29.81 -29.46 20.50
CA ALA A 173 31.14 -29.87 20.94
C ALA A 173 32.27 -29.13 20.20
N ARG A 174 32.13 -28.90 18.88
CA ARG A 174 33.12 -28.21 18.06
C ARG A 174 33.22 -26.72 18.38
N THR A 175 32.07 -26.05 18.54
CA THR A 175 32.00 -24.61 18.80
C THR A 175 32.31 -24.27 20.26
N ARG A 176 32.41 -25.29 21.13
CA ARG A 176 32.58 -25.16 22.58
C ARG A 176 31.45 -24.36 23.25
N THR A 177 30.33 -24.20 22.57
CA THR A 177 29.14 -23.57 23.14
C THR A 177 28.49 -24.55 24.11
N GLN A 178 28.28 -24.10 25.34
CA GLN A 178 27.52 -24.86 26.33
C GLN A 178 26.02 -24.76 26.03
N VAL A 179 25.54 -25.56 25.07
CA VAL A 179 24.10 -25.73 24.81
C VAL A 179 23.63 -26.99 25.53
N PRO A 180 22.71 -26.90 26.51
CA PRO A 180 22.24 -28.08 27.23
C PRO A 180 21.56 -29.09 26.30
N ALA A 181 21.76 -30.38 26.56
CA ALA A 181 21.18 -31.45 25.74
C ALA A 181 19.64 -31.39 25.68
N SER A 182 18.98 -30.86 26.72
CA SER A 182 17.54 -30.58 26.73
C SER A 182 17.14 -29.56 25.64
N MET A 183 17.92 -28.49 25.49
CA MET A 183 17.71 -27.46 24.47
C MET A 183 17.89 -28.02 23.05
N LEU A 184 18.91 -28.87 22.84
CA LEU A 184 19.10 -29.56 21.56
C LEU A 184 17.93 -30.49 21.21
N ARG A 185 17.29 -31.14 22.20
CA ARG A 185 16.12 -31.98 21.95
C ARG A 185 14.88 -31.16 21.64
N LEU A 186 14.66 -30.07 22.38
CA LEU A 186 13.57 -29.11 22.10
C LEU A 186 13.70 -28.53 20.68
N ALA A 187 14.94 -28.25 20.24
CA ALA A 187 15.27 -27.86 18.87
C ALA A 187 14.62 -28.76 17.81
N LEU A 188 14.49 -30.05 18.08
CA LEU A 188 14.00 -31.06 17.14
C LEU A 188 12.48 -31.28 17.19
N GLU A 189 11.79 -30.68 18.15
CA GLU A 189 10.33 -30.79 18.28
C GLU A 189 9.64 -29.68 17.48
N ASP A 190 10.23 -28.49 17.46
CA ASP A 190 9.64 -27.31 16.84
C ASP A 190 10.70 -26.44 16.16
N GLY A 191 10.41 -26.02 14.93
CA GLY A 191 11.34 -25.31 14.06
C GLY A 191 11.82 -23.97 14.63
N THR A 192 10.99 -23.33 15.44
CA THR A 192 11.36 -22.07 16.12
C THR A 192 12.53 -22.25 17.10
N TRP A 193 12.69 -23.46 17.67
CA TRP A 193 13.81 -23.79 18.55
C TRP A 193 15.10 -24.10 17.78
N SER A 194 15.01 -24.77 16.62
CA SER A 194 16.17 -25.06 15.77
C SER A 194 16.88 -23.78 15.33
N ALA A 195 16.10 -22.75 15.05
CA ALA A 195 16.60 -21.41 14.78
C ALA A 195 17.48 -20.89 15.94
N LEU A 196 16.91 -20.75 17.15
CA LEU A 196 17.62 -20.19 18.30
C LEU A 196 18.85 -21.04 18.70
N VAL A 197 18.78 -22.36 18.55
CA VAL A 197 19.93 -23.25 18.76
C VAL A 197 21.01 -23.06 17.69
N SER A 198 20.65 -22.91 16.41
CA SER A 198 21.61 -22.61 15.35
C SER A 198 22.37 -21.32 15.64
N LEU A 199 21.66 -20.26 16.07
CA LEU A 199 22.30 -19.01 16.43
C LEU A 199 23.27 -19.15 17.61
N ALA A 200 22.86 -19.86 18.67
CA ALA A 200 23.72 -20.09 19.83
C ALA A 200 24.98 -20.88 19.46
N LEU A 201 24.87 -21.81 18.50
CA LEU A 201 25.98 -22.62 18.03
C LEU A 201 26.91 -21.86 17.09
N PHE A 202 26.38 -21.00 16.22
CA PHE A 202 27.10 -20.40 15.09
C PHE A 202 26.95 -18.87 14.98
N PRO A 203 27.20 -18.10 16.07
CA PRO A 203 26.90 -16.67 16.07
C PRO A 203 27.70 -15.90 15.01
N ASP A 204 28.91 -16.33 14.68
CA ASP A 204 29.77 -15.64 13.72
C ASP A 204 29.37 -15.93 12.26
N GLU A 205 28.89 -17.13 11.97
CA GLU A 205 28.42 -17.49 10.64
C GLU A 205 27.10 -16.80 10.30
N TRP A 206 26.24 -16.56 11.29
CA TRP A 206 25.02 -15.74 11.11
C TRP A 206 25.32 -14.26 10.85
N ARG A 207 26.44 -13.74 11.39
CA ARG A 207 26.93 -12.38 11.14
C ARG A 207 27.68 -12.24 9.81
N SER A 208 28.14 -13.35 9.24
CA SER A 208 28.92 -13.37 8.01
C SER A 208 28.04 -13.06 6.79
N PRO A 209 28.51 -12.30 5.77
CA PRO A 209 27.75 -12.03 4.54
C PRO A 209 27.27 -13.29 3.80
N GLN A 210 27.90 -14.45 4.04
CA GLN A 210 27.51 -15.74 3.45
C GLN A 210 26.55 -16.55 4.33
N GLY A 211 26.13 -16.01 5.48
CA GLY A 211 25.17 -16.63 6.38
C GLY A 211 23.79 -16.82 5.74
N PRO A 212 22.85 -17.50 6.43
CA PRO A 212 21.49 -17.73 5.93
C PRO A 212 20.61 -16.46 6.02
N VAL A 213 21.05 -15.37 5.36
CA VAL A 213 20.46 -14.03 5.43
C VAL A 213 18.99 -13.99 5.07
N SER A 214 18.58 -14.76 4.06
CA SER A 214 17.18 -14.78 3.60
C SER A 214 16.21 -15.37 4.63
N GLU A 215 16.72 -16.02 5.67
CA GLU A 215 15.90 -16.63 6.73
C GLU A 215 15.69 -15.66 7.91
N LEU A 216 16.38 -14.51 7.94
CA LEU A 216 16.43 -13.59 9.09
C LEU A 216 15.10 -12.92 9.50
N PRO A 217 14.25 -12.41 8.58
CA PRO A 217 13.04 -11.67 8.97
C PRO A 217 12.04 -12.50 9.79
N GLU A 218 11.93 -13.80 9.50
CA GLU A 218 11.09 -14.73 10.26
C GLU A 218 11.77 -15.23 11.54
N PHE A 219 13.11 -15.27 11.51
CA PHE A 219 13.92 -15.93 12.51
C PHE A 219 13.90 -15.21 13.85
N VAL A 220 14.04 -13.89 13.84
CA VAL A 220 14.15 -13.12 15.09
C VAL A 220 12.83 -13.14 15.88
N PRO A 221 11.64 -12.87 15.29
CA PRO A 221 10.37 -13.00 16.01
C PRO A 221 10.13 -14.42 16.53
N SER A 222 10.40 -15.43 15.69
CA SER A 222 10.28 -16.85 16.06
C SER A 222 11.22 -17.25 17.19
N GLY A 223 12.47 -16.78 17.15
CA GLY A 223 13.47 -16.99 18.19
C GLY A 223 13.07 -16.32 19.50
N CYS A 224 12.49 -15.12 19.46
CA CYS A 224 11.95 -14.45 20.66
C CYS A 224 10.76 -15.23 21.26
N ALA A 225 9.83 -15.70 20.42
CA ALA A 225 8.71 -16.54 20.87
C ALA A 225 9.18 -17.86 21.48
N ALA A 226 10.17 -18.50 20.86
CA ALA A 226 10.85 -19.68 21.41
C ALA A 226 11.46 -19.34 22.78
N ALA A 227 12.26 -18.29 22.91
CA ALA A 227 12.84 -17.91 24.20
C ALA A 227 11.80 -17.85 25.35
N ARG A 228 10.60 -17.30 25.09
CA ARG A 228 9.48 -17.29 26.07
C ARG A 228 9.06 -18.71 26.48
N GLY A 229 8.81 -19.59 25.51
CA GLY A 229 8.38 -20.96 25.77
C GLY A 229 9.41 -21.78 26.55
N MET A 230 10.71 -21.50 26.37
CA MET A 230 11.77 -22.28 26.99
C MET A 230 11.93 -21.89 28.44
N LEU A 231 11.91 -20.59 28.71
CA LEU A 231 11.98 -20.08 30.08
C LEU A 231 10.75 -20.46 30.90
N ALA A 232 9.59 -20.61 30.24
CA ALA A 232 8.39 -21.16 30.87
C ALA A 232 8.56 -22.64 31.26
N ARG A 233 9.35 -23.43 30.49
CA ARG A 233 9.60 -24.85 30.76
C ARG A 233 10.78 -25.10 31.71
N ASP A 234 11.85 -24.33 31.58
CA ASP A 234 13.10 -24.46 32.34
C ASP A 234 13.76 -23.09 32.55
N ALA A 235 13.49 -22.47 33.70
CA ALA A 235 14.10 -21.20 34.09
C ALA A 235 15.63 -21.30 34.29
N GLY A 236 16.21 -22.49 34.40
CA GLY A 236 17.66 -22.70 34.48
C GLY A 236 18.39 -22.32 33.19
N GLN A 237 17.66 -22.19 32.06
CA GLN A 237 18.22 -21.78 30.77
C GLN A 237 18.37 -20.26 30.61
N ARG A 238 17.97 -19.47 31.61
CA ARG A 238 17.89 -17.99 31.53
C ARG A 238 19.14 -17.31 31.02
N GLU A 239 20.31 -17.69 31.54
CA GLU A 239 21.57 -17.07 31.14
C GLU A 239 21.96 -17.40 29.68
N ALA A 240 21.78 -18.65 29.26
CA ALA A 240 22.09 -19.08 27.89
C ALA A 240 21.16 -18.42 26.86
N ILE A 241 19.86 -18.40 27.16
CA ILE A 241 18.85 -17.72 26.34
C ILE A 241 19.10 -16.23 26.30
N GLY A 242 19.47 -15.62 27.43
CA GLY A 242 19.81 -14.21 27.49
C GLY A 242 20.99 -13.83 26.61
N ARG A 243 22.03 -14.66 26.56
CA ARG A 243 23.14 -14.48 25.60
C ARG A 243 22.66 -14.57 24.15
N ALA A 244 21.88 -15.59 23.81
CA ALA A 244 21.35 -15.77 22.46
C ALA A 244 20.46 -14.59 22.02
N LEU A 245 19.61 -14.06 22.91
CA LEU A 245 18.79 -12.87 22.64
C LEU A 245 19.66 -11.62 22.39
N VAL A 246 20.76 -11.44 23.13
CA VAL A 246 21.72 -10.36 22.87
C VAL A 246 22.43 -10.52 21.53
N ASP A 247 22.69 -11.76 21.10
CA ASP A 247 23.30 -12.04 19.79
C ASP A 247 22.30 -11.86 18.64
N LEU A 248 21.00 -12.05 18.85
CA LEU A 248 19.96 -11.72 17.85
C LEU A 248 19.96 -10.24 17.43
N LEU A 249 20.44 -9.34 18.30
CA LEU A 249 20.59 -7.92 17.95
C LEU A 249 21.59 -7.68 16.80
N ASP A 250 22.43 -8.65 16.45
CA ASP A 250 23.46 -8.48 15.42
C ASP A 250 22.99 -8.87 14.03
N LEU A 251 21.83 -9.53 13.94
CA LEU A 251 21.47 -10.24 12.72
C LEU A 251 20.68 -9.36 11.76
N ASP A 252 19.67 -8.66 12.27
CA ASP A 252 18.75 -7.87 11.46
C ASP A 252 18.30 -6.63 12.22
N PHE A 253 18.47 -5.46 11.61
CA PHE A 253 18.09 -4.21 12.24
C PHE A 253 16.57 -4.01 12.31
N VAL A 254 15.78 -4.62 11.41
CA VAL A 254 14.31 -4.50 11.42
C VAL A 254 13.74 -5.18 12.67
N SER A 255 14.27 -6.35 13.00
CA SER A 255 13.79 -7.17 14.11
C SER A 255 14.45 -6.88 15.47
N ARG A 256 15.42 -5.95 15.54
CA ARG A 256 16.10 -5.55 16.79
C ARG A 256 15.16 -5.13 17.89
N ILE A 257 14.06 -4.48 17.54
CA ILE A 257 13.11 -3.94 18.49
C ILE A 257 12.40 -5.08 19.22
N GLU A 258 12.04 -6.15 18.50
CA GLU A 258 11.43 -7.34 19.11
C GLU A 258 12.41 -8.09 20.01
N ALA A 259 13.68 -8.24 19.59
CA ALA A 259 14.72 -8.82 20.43
C ALA A 259 14.97 -7.98 21.70
N ALA A 260 15.00 -6.66 21.58
CA ALA A 260 15.12 -5.75 22.72
C ALA A 260 13.96 -5.91 23.71
N ARG A 261 12.71 -6.02 23.22
CA ARG A 261 11.53 -6.30 24.06
C ARG A 261 11.65 -7.63 24.78
N ALA A 262 12.01 -8.69 24.04
CA ALA A 262 12.19 -10.01 24.62
C ALA A 262 13.29 -10.03 25.70
N ILE A 263 14.36 -9.23 25.53
CA ILE A 263 15.40 -9.07 26.56
C ILE A 263 14.83 -8.45 27.83
N VAL A 264 14.11 -7.32 27.71
CA VAL A 264 13.51 -6.64 28.87
C VAL A 264 12.48 -7.53 29.58
N GLU A 265 11.67 -8.25 28.81
CA GLU A 265 10.60 -9.12 29.33
C GLU A 265 11.14 -10.38 30.03
N LEU A 266 12.11 -11.06 29.41
CA LEU A 266 12.45 -12.44 29.78
C LEU A 266 13.77 -12.58 30.56
N VAL A 267 14.72 -11.68 30.30
CA VAL A 267 16.10 -11.73 30.78
C VAL A 267 16.58 -10.32 31.16
N PRO A 268 15.86 -9.59 32.02
CA PRO A 268 16.13 -8.17 32.30
C PRO A 268 17.58 -7.93 32.78
N GLU A 269 18.24 -8.90 33.40
CA GLU A 269 19.65 -8.83 33.76
C GLU A 269 20.62 -8.64 32.58
N GLN A 270 20.21 -8.93 31.35
CA GLN A 270 21.01 -8.72 30.13
C GLN A 270 20.82 -7.33 29.50
N HIS A 271 19.85 -6.52 29.97
CA HIS A 271 19.48 -5.27 29.31
C HIS A 271 20.63 -4.26 29.18
N LEU A 272 21.49 -4.13 30.20
CA LEU A 272 22.63 -3.19 30.20
C LEU A 272 23.69 -3.61 29.18
N ARG A 273 23.94 -4.92 29.06
CA ARG A 273 24.85 -5.47 28.05
C ARG A 273 24.30 -5.21 26.65
N ALA A 274 23.01 -5.44 26.43
CA ALA A 274 22.34 -5.17 25.16
C ALA A 274 22.36 -3.67 24.81
N ALA A 275 22.06 -2.78 25.77
CA ALA A 275 22.08 -1.34 25.58
C ALA A 275 23.48 -0.81 25.23
N THR A 276 24.50 -1.30 25.94
CA THR A 276 25.92 -0.97 25.64
C THR A 276 26.29 -1.38 24.21
N LYS A 277 25.84 -2.56 23.79
CA LYS A 277 26.08 -3.10 22.44
C LYS A 277 25.42 -2.24 21.36
N LEU A 278 24.13 -1.94 21.49
CA LEU A 278 23.42 -1.08 20.52
C LEU A 278 23.96 0.36 20.50
N SER A 279 24.38 0.90 21.66
CA SER A 279 25.04 2.21 21.73
C SER A 279 26.34 2.23 20.94
N GLY A 280 27.12 1.14 20.99
CA GLY A 280 28.31 0.96 20.16
C GLY A 280 28.00 0.99 18.67
N TYR A 281 26.96 0.28 18.23
CA TYR A 281 26.52 0.30 16.83
C TYR A 281 26.05 1.68 16.36
N LEU A 282 25.35 2.43 17.22
CA LEU A 282 24.95 3.80 16.88
C LEU A 282 26.13 4.78 16.81
N ALA A 283 27.18 4.56 17.60
CA ALA A 283 28.39 5.35 17.55
C ALA A 283 29.23 5.06 16.29
N ASN A 284 29.16 3.83 15.76
CA ASN A 284 29.84 3.45 14.51
C ASN A 284 28.97 2.52 13.65
N LEU A 285 27.98 3.10 12.96
CA LEU A 285 27.06 2.35 12.08
C LEU A 285 27.80 1.47 11.04
N PRO A 286 28.90 1.89 10.40
CA PRO A 286 29.66 1.00 9.50
C PRO A 286 30.11 -0.33 10.12
N ASP A 287 30.32 -0.40 11.43
CA ASP A 287 30.72 -1.61 12.15
C ASP A 287 29.52 -2.45 12.61
N ASP A 288 28.31 -2.00 12.31
CA ASP A 288 27.09 -2.69 12.67
C ASP A 288 26.94 -3.99 11.87
N PRO A 289 27.02 -5.18 12.50
CA PRO A 289 26.92 -6.46 11.81
C PRO A 289 25.56 -6.67 11.13
N ALA A 290 24.49 -6.03 11.61
CA ALA A 290 23.17 -6.16 10.98
C ALA A 290 23.09 -5.42 9.63
N LEU A 291 24.03 -4.50 9.35
CA LEU A 291 24.10 -3.81 8.07
C LEU A 291 24.80 -4.63 6.97
N VAL A 292 25.54 -5.67 7.34
CA VAL A 292 26.19 -6.59 6.39
C VAL A 292 25.17 -7.18 5.41
N HIS A 293 23.95 -7.37 5.90
CA HIS A 293 22.84 -8.03 5.22
C HIS A 293 21.86 -7.08 4.55
N SER A 294 21.97 -5.78 4.84
CA SER A 294 21.07 -4.78 4.27
C SER A 294 21.45 -4.48 2.82
N LEU A 295 20.52 -4.72 1.89
CA LEU A 295 20.63 -4.22 0.51
C LEU A 295 20.70 -2.68 0.46
N HIS A 296 20.19 -2.02 1.50
CA HIS A 296 20.21 -0.57 1.64
C HIS A 296 21.38 -0.15 2.54
N LYS A 297 22.51 0.18 1.91
CA LYS A 297 23.72 0.72 2.57
C LYS A 297 23.59 2.20 2.95
N ASP A 298 22.39 2.70 3.21
CA ASP A 298 22.26 4.05 3.73
C ASP A 298 22.76 4.06 5.18
N LEU A 299 23.98 4.57 5.37
CA LEU A 299 24.62 4.69 6.68
C LEU A 299 24.32 6.04 7.32
N SER A 300 23.40 6.83 6.77
CA SER A 300 23.03 8.11 7.35
C SER A 300 22.42 7.92 8.75
N PRO A 301 22.58 8.90 9.66
CA PRO A 301 21.92 8.88 10.97
C PRO A 301 20.39 8.83 10.89
N THR A 302 19.84 9.12 9.72
CA THR A 302 18.41 9.13 9.38
C THR A 302 17.94 7.86 8.67
N ALA A 303 18.85 6.92 8.41
CA ALA A 303 18.53 5.68 7.74
C ALA A 303 17.64 4.76 8.62
N PRO A 304 16.87 3.85 8.00
CA PRO A 304 16.03 2.88 8.72
C PRO A 304 16.77 2.12 9.82
N ALA A 305 18.00 1.66 9.57
CA ALA A 305 18.79 0.92 10.55
C ALA A 305 19.17 1.75 11.76
N ALA A 306 19.59 3.00 11.55
CA ALA A 306 19.88 3.93 12.64
C ALA A 306 18.62 4.21 13.48
N MET A 307 17.46 4.34 12.84
CA MET A 307 16.19 4.56 13.53
C MET A 307 15.77 3.33 14.35
N ALA A 308 15.77 2.14 13.75
CA ALA A 308 15.39 0.89 14.42
C ALA A 308 16.29 0.60 15.62
N THR A 309 17.60 0.81 15.47
CA THR A 309 18.58 0.62 16.54
C THR A 309 18.37 1.60 17.69
N GLN A 310 18.01 2.85 17.38
CA GLN A 310 17.70 3.85 18.39
C GLN A 310 16.40 3.55 19.14
N ILE A 311 15.38 2.99 18.47
CA ILE A 311 14.15 2.53 19.13
C ILE A 311 14.45 1.33 20.03
N ALA A 312 15.17 0.33 19.53
CA ALA A 312 15.56 -0.84 20.31
C ALA A 312 16.40 -0.45 21.53
N LEU A 313 17.29 0.52 21.39
CA LEU A 313 18.04 1.09 22.51
C LEU A 313 17.12 1.79 23.52
N ALA A 314 16.13 2.56 23.07
CA ALA A 314 15.13 3.19 23.96
C ALA A 314 14.22 2.18 24.67
N VAL A 315 14.00 1.00 24.09
CA VAL A 315 13.31 -0.13 24.76
C VAL A 315 14.18 -0.68 25.90
N LEU A 316 15.48 -0.86 25.68
CA LEU A 316 16.42 -1.40 26.68
C LEU A 316 16.78 -0.39 27.78
N ASP A 317 16.89 0.88 27.41
CA ASP A 317 17.23 2.02 28.24
C ASP A 317 16.26 3.19 27.99
N PRO A 318 15.21 3.35 28.83
CA PRO A 318 14.22 4.41 28.66
C PRO A 318 14.78 5.84 28.66
N GLU A 319 15.99 6.08 29.19
CA GLU A 319 16.64 7.41 29.12
C GLU A 319 16.96 7.82 27.67
N GLN A 320 17.03 6.86 26.75
CA GLN A 320 17.30 7.07 25.33
C GLN A 320 16.04 7.42 24.51
N ALA A 321 14.87 7.51 25.15
CA ALA A 321 13.60 7.80 24.47
C ALA A 321 13.57 9.18 23.79
N GLU A 322 14.24 10.20 24.34
CA GLU A 322 14.33 11.53 23.73
C GLU A 322 15.33 11.56 22.56
N ALA A 323 16.37 10.74 22.59
CA ALA A 323 17.28 10.55 21.46
C ALA A 323 16.55 9.87 20.28
N ALA A 324 15.71 8.86 20.56
CA ALA A 324 14.81 8.27 19.56
C ALA A 324 13.87 9.30 18.94
N ARG A 325 13.31 10.20 19.75
CA ARG A 325 12.46 11.30 19.29
C ARG A 325 13.19 12.30 18.41
N SER A 326 14.36 12.74 18.85
CA SER A 326 15.20 13.67 18.09
C SER A 326 15.57 13.07 16.73
N ARG A 327 15.92 11.78 16.69
CA ARG A 327 16.22 11.07 15.44
C ARG A 327 14.99 10.92 14.55
N LEU A 328 13.83 10.54 15.11
CA LEU A 328 12.59 10.47 14.34
C LEU A 328 12.34 11.78 13.61
N ARG A 329 12.47 12.94 14.28
CA ARG A 329 12.29 14.27 13.66
C ARG A 329 13.24 14.55 12.49
N LEU A 330 14.42 13.93 12.47
CA LEU A 330 15.40 14.08 11.39
C LEU A 330 15.16 13.10 10.23
N THR A 331 14.52 11.96 10.47
CA THR A 331 14.29 10.95 9.43
C THR A 331 13.44 11.48 8.27
N ASP A 332 13.87 11.17 7.05
CA ASP A 332 13.12 11.47 5.83
C ASP A 332 11.74 10.77 5.85
N ARG A 333 10.81 11.34 5.11
CA ARG A 333 9.39 10.97 4.99
C ARG A 333 9.16 9.48 4.67
N ARG A 334 10.16 8.79 4.11
CA ARG A 334 10.09 7.39 3.67
C ARG A 334 10.27 6.36 4.79
N VAL A 335 10.97 6.70 5.88
CA VAL A 335 11.34 5.74 6.94
C VAL A 335 10.21 5.52 7.96
N GLU A 336 9.37 6.54 8.11
CA GLU A 336 8.34 6.63 9.14
C GLU A 336 7.31 5.47 9.19
N PRO A 337 6.77 4.96 8.07
CA PRO A 337 5.73 3.93 8.12
C PRO A 337 6.21 2.58 8.68
N PHE A 338 7.51 2.30 8.61
CA PHE A 338 8.08 1.00 9.00
C PHE A 338 8.16 0.84 10.52
N PHE A 339 8.42 1.93 11.25
CA PHE A 339 8.69 1.87 12.71
C PHE A 339 7.64 2.60 13.56
N ALA A 340 6.53 3.05 12.96
CA ALA A 340 5.50 3.81 13.65
C ALA A 340 4.93 3.05 14.86
N ALA A 341 4.58 1.78 14.68
CA ALA A 341 4.07 0.92 15.75
C ALA A 341 5.11 0.68 16.84
N ASP A 342 6.37 0.47 16.44
CA ASP A 342 7.44 0.22 17.39
C ASP A 342 7.82 1.45 18.20
N TYR A 343 7.83 2.62 17.57
CA TYR A 343 8.10 3.88 18.22
C TYR A 343 6.97 4.29 19.16
N ALA A 344 5.70 4.08 18.78
CA ALA A 344 4.55 4.35 19.64
C ALA A 344 4.60 3.54 20.95
N GLN A 345 5.13 2.32 20.91
CA GLN A 345 5.29 1.48 22.10
C GLN A 345 6.28 2.02 23.13
N LEU A 346 7.10 3.04 22.80
CA LEU A 346 7.97 3.71 23.78
C LEU A 346 7.18 4.56 24.79
N GLY A 347 5.90 4.88 24.51
CA GLY A 347 4.98 5.50 25.45
C GLY A 347 4.05 6.55 24.84
N PRO A 348 3.10 7.11 25.63
CA PRO A 348 2.04 7.97 25.11
C PRO A 348 2.51 9.23 24.38
N ARG A 349 3.65 9.80 24.77
CA ARG A 349 4.24 10.97 24.09
C ARG A 349 4.70 10.61 22.67
N HIS A 350 5.35 9.47 22.53
CA HIS A 350 5.87 8.95 21.26
C HIS A 350 4.75 8.56 20.31
N THR A 351 3.69 7.94 20.86
CA THR A 351 2.42 7.72 20.16
C THR A 351 1.87 9.03 19.59
N GLY A 352 1.77 10.07 20.41
CA GLY A 352 1.28 11.39 19.97
C GLY A 352 2.10 12.00 18.84
N ASP A 353 3.44 11.89 18.89
CA ASP A 353 4.32 12.38 17.83
C ASP A 353 4.11 11.63 16.50
N VAL A 354 3.97 10.30 16.54
CA VAL A 354 3.72 9.47 15.35
C VAL A 354 2.38 9.83 14.71
N LEU A 355 1.32 9.93 15.53
CA LEU A 355 0.00 10.28 15.03
C LEU A 355 -0.04 11.68 14.42
N ALA A 356 0.59 12.67 15.08
CA ALA A 356 0.63 14.04 14.57
C ALA A 356 1.31 14.10 13.19
N ARG A 357 2.39 13.34 12.99
CA ARG A 357 3.09 13.28 11.70
C ARG A 357 2.34 12.49 10.64
N MET A 358 1.69 11.38 11.00
CA MET A 358 0.81 10.64 10.09
C MET A 358 -0.35 11.51 9.63
N ALA A 359 -0.99 12.25 10.55
CA ALA A 359 -2.08 13.17 10.26
C ALA A 359 -1.63 14.38 9.42
N ALA A 360 -0.40 14.88 9.60
CA ALA A 360 0.12 15.97 8.77
C ALA A 360 0.27 15.60 7.29
N ARG A 361 0.31 14.30 6.95
CA ARG A 361 0.41 13.77 5.59
C ARG A 361 -0.36 12.46 5.49
N PRO A 362 -1.69 12.53 5.46
CA PRO A 362 -2.53 11.36 5.41
C PRO A 362 -2.30 10.63 4.08
N THR A 363 -2.13 9.32 4.16
CA THR A 363 -2.30 8.42 3.02
C THR A 363 -3.23 7.30 3.49
N PRO A 364 -3.95 6.59 2.59
CA PRO A 364 -4.80 5.48 3.00
C PRO A 364 -4.08 4.49 3.92
N GLY A 365 -2.83 4.10 3.59
CA GLY A 365 -2.02 3.23 4.44
C GLY A 365 -1.66 3.83 5.80
N ARG A 366 -1.35 5.13 5.88
CA ARG A 366 -1.05 5.80 7.16
C ARG A 366 -2.29 5.92 8.05
N VAL A 367 -3.45 6.22 7.46
CA VAL A 367 -4.73 6.26 8.17
C VAL A 367 -5.00 4.88 8.78
N GLN A 368 -4.87 3.81 7.99
CA GLN A 368 -5.04 2.44 8.48
C GLN A 368 -4.06 2.13 9.62
N GLN A 369 -2.80 2.52 9.48
CA GLN A 369 -1.79 2.37 10.53
C GLN A 369 -2.16 3.13 11.82
N MET A 370 -2.73 4.34 11.74
CA MET A 370 -3.17 5.07 12.93
C MET A 370 -4.17 4.26 13.78
N PHE A 371 -5.04 3.47 13.15
CA PHE A 371 -5.95 2.57 13.85
C PHE A 371 -5.29 1.28 14.36
N THR A 372 -4.22 0.80 13.74
CA THR A 372 -3.46 -0.35 14.30
C THR A 372 -2.62 0.05 15.51
N LEU A 373 -2.29 1.34 15.65
CA LEU A 373 -1.69 1.88 16.88
C LEU A 373 -2.67 1.92 18.05
N SER A 374 -3.98 1.71 17.81
CA SER A 374 -5.05 1.86 18.81
C SER A 374 -4.86 1.12 20.14
N PRO A 375 -4.20 -0.05 20.25
CA PRO A 375 -3.92 -0.62 21.58
C PRO A 375 -3.11 0.33 22.48
N TYR A 376 -2.40 1.30 21.89
CA TYR A 376 -1.52 2.26 22.54
C TYR A 376 -2.05 3.69 22.50
N VAL A 377 -3.23 3.93 21.90
CA VAL A 377 -3.81 5.27 21.68
C VAL A 377 -5.27 5.30 22.09
N ASP A 378 -5.70 6.39 22.70
CA ASP A 378 -7.11 6.73 22.75
C ASP A 378 -7.65 6.89 21.31
N ARG A 379 -8.54 5.99 20.89
CA ARG A 379 -9.18 6.04 19.56
C ARG A 379 -9.86 7.37 19.29
N ARG A 380 -10.38 8.05 20.32
CA ARG A 380 -10.94 9.40 20.19
C ARG A 380 -9.92 10.39 19.65
N GLN A 381 -8.67 10.33 20.12
CA GLN A 381 -7.59 11.18 19.62
C GLN A 381 -7.30 10.92 18.14
N VAL A 382 -7.35 9.65 17.71
CA VAL A 382 -7.20 9.28 16.30
C VAL A 382 -8.31 9.90 15.45
N TYR A 383 -9.57 9.79 15.88
CA TYR A 383 -10.70 10.41 15.19
C TYR A 383 -10.60 11.94 15.15
N GLU A 384 -10.20 12.59 16.24
CA GLU A 384 -10.02 14.05 16.28
C GLU A 384 -8.97 14.52 15.26
N LEU A 385 -7.85 13.81 15.13
CA LEU A 385 -6.82 14.10 14.13
C LEU A 385 -7.35 13.89 12.70
N LEU A 386 -8.05 12.79 12.45
CA LEU A 386 -8.59 12.47 11.13
C LEU A 386 -9.72 13.43 10.72
N HIS A 387 -10.53 13.92 11.66
CA HIS A 387 -11.46 15.01 11.39
C HIS A 387 -10.74 16.29 11.00
N GLY A 388 -9.61 16.62 11.63
CA GLY A 388 -8.75 17.74 11.22
C GLY A 388 -8.21 17.57 9.79
N VAL A 389 -7.83 16.35 9.42
CA VAL A 389 -7.38 16.00 8.06
C VAL A 389 -8.48 16.22 7.02
N VAL A 390 -9.68 15.70 7.28
CA VAL A 390 -10.83 15.87 6.39
C VAL A 390 -11.25 17.35 6.31
N ALA A 391 -11.21 18.07 7.43
CA ALA A 391 -11.48 19.51 7.44
C ALA A 391 -10.45 20.31 6.61
N ALA A 392 -9.22 19.79 6.45
CA ALA A 392 -8.22 20.34 5.55
C ALA A 392 -8.42 19.94 4.07
N GLY A 393 -9.54 19.29 3.73
CA GLY A 393 -9.89 18.93 2.36
C GLY A 393 -9.28 17.63 1.86
N VAL A 394 -8.64 16.83 2.74
CA VAL A 394 -8.03 15.57 2.35
C VAL A 394 -8.96 14.40 2.69
N PRO A 395 -9.47 13.64 1.69
CA PRO A 395 -10.31 12.49 1.96
C PRO A 395 -9.49 11.43 2.72
N VAL A 396 -10.13 10.85 3.72
CA VAL A 396 -9.59 9.74 4.50
C VAL A 396 -10.25 8.46 3.99
N GLY A 397 -9.44 7.55 3.46
CA GLY A 397 -9.89 6.22 3.05
C GLY A 397 -10.74 5.54 4.10
N LEU A 398 -11.75 4.79 3.67
CA LEU A 398 -12.56 3.96 4.56
C LEU A 398 -11.63 3.15 5.47
N LEU A 399 -12.01 3.08 6.74
CA LEU A 399 -11.36 2.20 7.71
C LEU A 399 -11.32 0.81 7.10
N ALA A 400 -10.18 0.12 7.16
CA ALA A 400 -9.97 -1.19 6.55
C ALA A 400 -10.86 -2.33 7.12
N ARG A 401 -11.92 -1.99 7.85
CA ARG A 401 -12.90 -2.90 8.43
C ARG A 401 -14.30 -2.37 8.14
N PRO A 402 -15.27 -3.26 7.90
CA PRO A 402 -16.68 -2.88 7.89
C PRO A 402 -17.01 -2.08 9.14
N LEU A 403 -17.77 -0.98 8.99
CA LEU A 403 -18.16 -0.11 10.12
C LEU A 403 -18.94 -0.88 11.20
N THR A 404 -19.54 -2.01 10.84
CA THR A 404 -20.23 -2.95 11.73
C THR A 404 -19.32 -3.64 12.75
N VAL A 405 -18.03 -3.76 12.47
CA VAL A 405 -17.02 -4.37 13.37
C VAL A 405 -16.58 -3.39 14.47
N LEU A 406 -16.89 -2.10 14.34
CA LEU A 406 -16.56 -1.10 15.36
C LEU A 406 -17.47 -1.20 16.57
N GLU A 407 -16.91 -0.84 17.73
CA GLU A 407 -17.69 -0.73 18.96
C GLU A 407 -18.80 0.31 18.77
N PRO A 408 -20.03 0.09 19.29
CA PRO A 408 -21.14 1.01 19.09
C PRO A 408 -20.84 2.47 19.46
N ALA A 409 -19.97 2.71 20.45
CA ALA A 409 -19.55 4.05 20.86
C ALA A 409 -18.68 4.79 19.84
N GLU A 410 -18.01 4.07 18.94
CA GLU A 410 -17.06 4.63 17.95
C GLU A 410 -17.70 4.87 16.59
N ARG A 411 -18.79 4.15 16.28
CA ARG A 411 -19.49 4.22 15.01
C ARG A 411 -19.89 5.64 14.61
N PRO A 412 -20.39 6.52 15.50
CA PRO A 412 -20.79 7.87 15.09
C PRO A 412 -19.65 8.72 14.50
N ASP A 413 -18.44 8.65 15.07
CA ASP A 413 -17.31 9.42 14.56
C ASP A 413 -16.74 8.77 13.28
N ALA A 414 -16.70 7.45 13.21
CA ALA A 414 -16.32 6.72 12.00
C ALA A 414 -17.25 7.01 10.82
N VAL A 415 -18.57 7.01 11.05
CA VAL A 415 -19.59 7.37 10.05
C VAL A 415 -19.41 8.81 9.59
N ARG A 416 -19.22 9.75 10.53
CA ARG A 416 -18.99 11.16 10.19
C ARG A 416 -17.75 11.34 9.31
N LEU A 417 -16.67 10.62 9.61
CA LEU A 417 -15.45 10.63 8.81
C LEU A 417 -15.68 10.06 7.42
N ALA A 418 -16.31 8.89 7.31
CA ALA A 418 -16.59 8.24 6.04
C ALA A 418 -17.47 9.13 5.12
N LEU A 419 -18.53 9.72 5.68
CA LEU A 419 -19.43 10.61 4.92
C LEU A 419 -18.75 11.92 4.51
N ALA A 420 -17.87 12.47 5.35
CA ALA A 420 -17.12 13.66 4.97
C ALA A 420 -16.06 13.35 3.89
N SER A 421 -15.40 12.19 3.94
CA SER A 421 -14.53 11.69 2.86
C SER A 421 -15.31 11.46 1.55
N LEU A 422 -16.53 10.93 1.63
CA LEU A 422 -17.43 10.77 0.49
C LEU A 422 -17.72 12.11 -0.20
N VAL A 423 -17.96 13.18 0.55
CA VAL A 423 -18.20 14.52 0.00
C VAL A 423 -16.94 15.12 -0.64
N LEU A 424 -15.75 14.78 -0.12
CA LEU A 424 -14.48 15.22 -0.69
C LEU A 424 -14.10 14.46 -1.97
N SER A 425 -14.25 13.14 -1.99
CA SER A 425 -13.87 12.26 -3.10
C SER A 425 -15.01 11.31 -3.52
N PRO A 426 -16.12 11.83 -4.06
CA PRO A 426 -17.31 11.03 -4.34
C PRO A 426 -17.08 9.97 -5.42
N LYS A 427 -16.21 10.22 -6.42
CA LYS A 427 -15.85 9.24 -7.46
C LYS A 427 -15.25 7.97 -6.85
N GLU A 428 -14.48 8.10 -5.77
CA GLU A 428 -13.87 6.96 -5.09
C GLU A 428 -14.87 6.20 -4.19
N TYR A 429 -15.80 6.92 -3.55
CA TYR A 429 -16.63 6.39 -2.45
C TYR A 429 -18.11 6.15 -2.79
N LEU A 430 -18.56 6.51 -4.00
CA LEU A 430 -19.89 6.16 -4.54
C LEU A 430 -19.90 4.87 -5.36
N VAL A 431 -18.77 4.16 -5.43
CA VAL A 431 -18.68 2.89 -6.16
C VAL A 431 -19.69 1.90 -5.59
N THR A 432 -20.48 1.27 -6.47
CA THR A 432 -21.47 0.27 -6.06
C THR A 432 -20.80 -1.07 -5.84
N GLY A 433 -20.88 -1.59 -4.61
CA GLY A 433 -20.31 -2.88 -4.22
C GLY A 433 -18.81 -2.82 -3.88
N GLY A 434 -18.41 -3.71 -2.96
CA GLY A 434 -17.04 -3.80 -2.44
C GLY A 434 -16.74 -2.81 -1.32
N ASP A 435 -15.48 -2.80 -0.87
CA ASP A 435 -15.05 -2.11 0.36
C ASP A 435 -15.02 -0.58 0.24
N LYS A 436 -15.33 -0.03 -0.94
CA LYS A 436 -15.37 1.42 -1.19
C LYS A 436 -16.79 2.02 -1.20
N ASP A 437 -17.84 1.21 -1.12
CA ASP A 437 -19.23 1.70 -1.08
C ASP A 437 -19.54 2.28 0.31
N VAL A 438 -19.14 3.54 0.55
CA VAL A 438 -19.35 4.24 1.84
C VAL A 438 -20.83 4.26 2.19
N VAL A 439 -21.71 4.46 1.20
CA VAL A 439 -23.15 4.54 1.42
C VAL A 439 -23.68 3.22 1.98
N ALA A 440 -23.33 2.09 1.36
CA ALA A 440 -23.73 0.77 1.85
C ALA A 440 -23.13 0.50 3.24
N ALA A 441 -21.83 0.75 3.42
CA ALA A 441 -21.13 0.50 4.68
C ALA A 441 -21.73 1.29 5.86
N VAL A 442 -22.13 2.55 5.64
CA VAL A 442 -22.75 3.39 6.67
C VAL A 442 -24.17 2.91 6.99
N LEU A 443 -24.95 2.52 5.98
CA LEU A 443 -26.32 2.01 6.20
C LEU A 443 -26.31 0.64 6.89
N GLU A 444 -25.33 -0.22 6.61
CA GLU A 444 -25.10 -1.47 7.33
C GLU A 444 -24.70 -1.24 8.79
N ALA A 445 -24.02 -0.13 9.11
CA ALA A 445 -23.63 0.21 10.48
C ALA A 445 -24.84 0.54 11.37
N GLY A 446 -25.95 1.00 10.80
CA GLY A 446 -27.22 1.22 11.50
C GLY A 446 -28.20 2.15 10.75
N PRO A 447 -29.52 1.90 10.81
CA PRO A 447 -30.53 2.73 10.15
C PRO A 447 -30.60 4.17 10.71
N GLU A 448 -30.11 4.41 11.93
CA GLU A 448 -30.02 5.73 12.54
C GLU A 448 -29.13 6.71 11.75
N PHE A 449 -28.23 6.20 10.89
CA PHE A 449 -27.35 7.01 10.06
C PHE A 449 -27.97 7.44 8.71
N GLN A 450 -29.17 6.95 8.37
CA GLN A 450 -29.85 7.27 7.10
C GLN A 450 -29.94 8.78 6.84
N GLY A 451 -30.26 9.58 7.87
CA GLY A 451 -30.35 11.03 7.73
C GLY A 451 -29.00 11.68 7.37
N GLN A 452 -27.89 11.17 7.93
CA GLN A 452 -26.55 11.68 7.63
C GLN A 452 -26.11 11.28 6.21
N VAL A 453 -26.45 10.07 5.77
CA VAL A 453 -26.21 9.60 4.39
C VAL A 453 -26.97 10.48 3.40
N THR A 454 -28.26 10.71 3.62
CA THR A 454 -29.09 11.57 2.77
C THR A 454 -28.50 12.97 2.66
N GLU A 455 -28.08 13.58 3.77
CA GLU A 455 -27.45 14.90 3.78
C GLU A 455 -26.13 14.93 3.00
N ALA A 456 -25.24 13.96 3.22
CA ALA A 456 -23.97 13.86 2.51
C ALA A 456 -24.16 13.67 1.00
N LEU A 457 -25.13 12.84 0.59
CA LEU A 457 -25.47 12.66 -0.83
C LEU A 457 -26.02 13.95 -1.45
N TRP A 458 -26.86 14.70 -0.74
CA TRP A 458 -27.33 16.00 -1.19
C TRP A 458 -26.20 17.04 -1.34
N GLN A 459 -25.20 17.01 -0.45
CA GLN A 459 -23.99 17.83 -0.61
C GLN A 459 -23.24 17.48 -1.89
N VAL A 460 -23.09 16.18 -2.20
CA VAL A 460 -22.51 15.75 -3.49
C VAL A 460 -23.36 16.20 -4.67
N VAL A 461 -24.69 16.00 -4.63
CA VAL A 461 -25.63 16.43 -5.68
C VAL A 461 -25.55 17.94 -5.95
N ARG A 462 -25.34 18.76 -4.93
CA ARG A 462 -25.29 20.24 -5.03
C ARG A 462 -23.90 20.80 -5.32
N LYS A 463 -22.83 20.01 -5.22
CA LYS A 463 -21.46 20.45 -5.46
C LYS A 463 -21.20 20.58 -6.97
N LEU A 464 -21.49 21.76 -7.50
CA LEU A 464 -21.47 22.08 -8.94
C LEU A 464 -20.17 21.72 -9.67
N PRO A 465 -18.96 21.89 -9.07
CA PRO A 465 -17.72 21.58 -9.78
C PRO A 465 -17.55 20.08 -10.07
N LEU A 466 -18.30 19.21 -9.37
CA LEU A 466 -18.29 17.77 -9.64
C LEU A 466 -18.97 17.45 -10.97
N ASN A 467 -18.43 16.44 -11.64
CA ASN A 467 -19.04 15.89 -12.84
C ASN A 467 -20.52 15.50 -12.59
N ARG A 468 -21.38 15.83 -13.55
CA ARG A 468 -22.84 15.61 -13.47
C ARG A 468 -23.22 14.13 -13.29
N SER A 469 -22.45 13.19 -13.84
CA SER A 469 -22.67 11.75 -13.62
C SER A 469 -22.42 11.35 -12.18
N VAL A 470 -21.36 11.83 -11.54
CA VAL A 470 -21.10 11.58 -10.11
C VAL A 470 -22.25 12.14 -9.27
N ARG A 471 -22.77 13.32 -9.62
CA ARG A 471 -23.93 13.93 -8.96
C ARG A 471 -25.21 13.11 -9.18
N ARG A 472 -25.42 12.55 -10.38
CA ARG A 472 -26.53 11.63 -10.68
C ARG A 472 -26.39 10.29 -9.96
N GLN A 473 -25.19 9.74 -9.84
CA GLN A 473 -24.91 8.55 -9.05
C GLN A 473 -25.28 8.79 -7.60
N ALA A 474 -24.88 9.92 -7.02
CA ALA A 474 -25.30 10.31 -5.67
C ALA A 474 -26.83 10.42 -5.55
N ALA A 475 -27.50 11.06 -6.51
CA ALA A 475 -28.97 11.15 -6.55
C ALA A 475 -29.63 9.77 -6.61
N ALA A 476 -29.10 8.84 -7.42
CA ALA A 476 -29.60 7.47 -7.52
C ALA A 476 -29.45 6.68 -6.21
N ARG A 477 -28.55 7.09 -5.30
CA ARG A 477 -28.39 6.49 -3.97
C ARG A 477 -29.34 7.06 -2.92
N LEU A 478 -30.04 8.15 -3.20
CA LEU A 478 -31.06 8.71 -2.31
C LEU A 478 -32.30 7.81 -2.24
N GLY A 479 -33.08 7.97 -1.16
CA GLY A 479 -34.42 7.39 -1.04
C GLY A 479 -35.38 7.94 -2.10
N SER A 480 -36.52 7.29 -2.35
CA SER A 480 -37.39 7.58 -3.50
C SER A 480 -37.81 9.06 -3.61
N ALA A 481 -38.27 9.67 -2.52
CA ALA A 481 -38.69 11.07 -2.51
C ALA A 481 -37.53 12.05 -2.76
N ASP A 482 -36.38 11.83 -2.12
CA ASP A 482 -35.17 12.64 -2.30
C ASP A 482 -34.58 12.46 -3.71
N ARG A 483 -34.66 11.25 -4.27
CA ARG A 483 -34.19 10.94 -5.63
C ARG A 483 -34.98 11.72 -6.68
N GLU A 484 -36.31 11.73 -6.60
CA GLU A 484 -37.14 12.51 -7.52
C GLU A 484 -36.81 14.00 -7.45
N ALA A 485 -36.65 14.54 -6.23
CA ALA A 485 -36.24 15.93 -6.02
C ALA A 485 -34.83 16.20 -6.59
N ALA A 486 -33.88 15.28 -6.42
CA ALA A 486 -32.52 15.41 -6.93
C ALA A 486 -32.48 15.28 -8.47
N GLU A 487 -33.27 14.39 -9.05
CA GLU A 487 -33.44 14.30 -10.51
C GLU A 487 -34.02 15.58 -11.07
N TRP A 488 -35.04 16.16 -10.45
CA TRP A 488 -35.59 17.46 -10.84
C TRP A 488 -34.57 18.59 -10.70
N PHE A 489 -33.79 18.60 -9.62
CA PHE A 489 -32.71 19.57 -9.43
C PHE A 489 -31.62 19.45 -10.50
N LEU A 490 -31.30 18.22 -10.95
CA LEU A 490 -30.23 17.93 -11.90
C LEU A 490 -30.66 17.94 -13.37
N THR A 491 -31.95 17.88 -13.71
CA THR A 491 -32.41 17.68 -15.10
C THR A 491 -33.10 18.90 -15.68
N GLY A 492 -32.78 19.22 -16.93
CA GLY A 492 -33.34 20.34 -17.69
C GLY A 492 -32.39 21.55 -17.82
N PRO A 493 -32.48 22.29 -18.95
CA PRO A 493 -31.67 23.49 -19.20
C PRO A 493 -32.02 24.65 -18.26
N ASP A 494 -33.23 24.65 -17.68
CA ASP A 494 -33.70 25.65 -16.72
C ASP A 494 -33.75 25.12 -15.28
N SER A 495 -33.07 24.00 -15.02
CA SER A 495 -32.96 23.45 -13.68
C SER A 495 -32.26 24.42 -12.73
N GLU A 496 -32.53 24.27 -11.43
CA GLU A 496 -31.83 25.04 -10.42
C GLU A 496 -30.32 24.80 -10.48
N SER A 497 -29.89 23.56 -10.75
CA SER A 497 -28.47 23.24 -10.99
C SER A 497 -27.90 24.04 -12.15
N ALA A 498 -28.57 24.08 -13.30
CA ALA A 498 -28.09 24.82 -14.47
C ALA A 498 -27.98 26.33 -14.19
N ARG A 499 -28.94 26.90 -13.45
CA ARG A 499 -28.88 28.30 -13.01
C ARG A 499 -27.70 28.57 -12.08
N LEU A 500 -27.44 27.67 -11.13
CA LEU A 500 -26.32 27.78 -10.21
C LEU A 500 -24.98 27.61 -10.93
N GLU A 501 -24.88 26.67 -11.88
CA GLU A 501 -23.68 26.46 -12.72
C GLU A 501 -23.36 27.72 -13.53
N ARG A 502 -24.35 28.31 -14.21
CA ARG A 502 -24.16 29.59 -14.93
C ARG A 502 -23.66 30.71 -14.02
N ALA A 503 -24.22 30.82 -12.82
CA ALA A 503 -23.80 31.83 -11.85
C ALA A 503 -22.37 31.60 -11.34
N ALA A 504 -21.98 30.33 -11.11
CA ALA A 504 -20.63 29.97 -10.71
C ALA A 504 -19.60 30.24 -11.81
N VAL A 505 -19.94 29.94 -13.07
CA VAL A 505 -19.10 30.28 -14.24
C VAL A 505 -18.88 31.79 -14.34
N ALA A 506 -19.95 32.59 -14.20
CA ALA A 506 -19.83 34.05 -14.23
C ALA A 506 -18.94 34.59 -13.10
N GLU A 507 -19.05 34.02 -11.89
CA GLU A 507 -18.20 34.39 -10.77
C GLU A 507 -16.74 33.95 -10.96
N ALA A 508 -16.47 32.78 -11.52
CA ALA A 508 -15.12 32.35 -11.85
C ALA A 508 -14.46 33.28 -12.87
N TRP A 509 -15.16 33.62 -13.96
CA TRP A 509 -14.68 34.58 -14.95
C TRP A 509 -14.42 35.96 -14.36
N ARG A 510 -15.32 36.49 -13.53
CA ARG A 510 -15.09 37.77 -12.83
C ARG A 510 -13.77 37.76 -12.05
N ARG A 511 -13.49 36.68 -11.32
CA ARG A 511 -12.22 36.53 -10.56
C ARG A 511 -11.00 36.46 -11.48
N ILE A 512 -11.10 35.75 -12.60
CA ILE A 512 -10.03 35.64 -13.60
C ILE A 512 -9.75 37.00 -14.24
N GLU A 513 -10.77 37.69 -14.76
CA GLU A 513 -10.63 39.01 -15.38
C GLU A 513 -10.05 40.05 -14.41
N GLU A 514 -10.51 40.05 -13.15
CA GLU A 514 -9.95 40.92 -12.10
C GLU A 514 -8.46 40.65 -11.86
N ALA A 515 -8.07 39.38 -11.75
CA ALA A 515 -6.68 39.00 -11.55
C ALA A 515 -5.82 39.37 -12.78
N LEU A 516 -6.28 39.09 -13.99
CA LEU A 516 -5.56 39.44 -15.23
C LEU A 516 -5.45 40.95 -15.41
N THR A 517 -6.49 41.73 -15.08
CA THR A 517 -6.45 43.20 -15.13
C THR A 517 -5.32 43.77 -14.27
N VAL A 518 -5.07 43.17 -13.11
CA VAL A 518 -4.05 43.63 -12.18
C VAL A 518 -2.66 43.14 -12.57
N HIS A 519 -2.53 41.86 -12.95
CA HIS A 519 -1.23 41.19 -13.05
C HIS A 519 -0.71 41.03 -14.48
N ALA A 520 -1.61 40.94 -15.47
CA ALA A 520 -1.26 40.66 -16.86
C ALA A 520 -2.26 41.29 -17.85
N PRO A 521 -2.43 42.62 -17.85
CA PRO A 521 -3.52 43.29 -18.58
C PRO A 521 -3.46 43.08 -20.10
N ALA A 522 -2.29 42.81 -20.68
CA ALA A 522 -2.17 42.53 -22.11
C ALA A 522 -2.83 41.19 -22.50
N LEU A 523 -2.95 40.23 -21.57
CA LEU A 523 -3.58 38.94 -21.81
C LEU A 523 -5.11 39.03 -21.92
N LEU A 524 -5.73 40.13 -21.46
CA LEU A 524 -7.16 40.37 -21.67
C LEU A 524 -7.52 40.45 -23.16
N GLY A 525 -6.55 40.77 -24.03
CA GLY A 525 -6.74 40.75 -25.48
C GLY A 525 -6.98 39.35 -26.05
N GLY A 526 -6.59 38.30 -25.31
CA GLY A 526 -6.85 36.90 -25.64
C GLY A 526 -8.24 36.40 -25.27
N LEU A 527 -9.06 37.22 -24.59
CA LEU A 527 -10.43 36.90 -24.23
C LEU A 527 -11.38 37.49 -25.28
N ALA A 528 -11.98 36.64 -26.12
CA ALA A 528 -12.88 37.09 -27.16
C ALA A 528 -14.22 37.60 -26.59
N ALA A 529 -15.00 38.29 -27.43
CA ALA A 529 -16.33 38.77 -27.05
C ALA A 529 -17.30 37.61 -26.74
N PRO A 530 -18.40 37.86 -25.99
CA PRO A 530 -19.47 36.89 -25.78
C PRO A 530 -20.02 36.24 -27.05
N ALA A 531 -20.27 34.94 -27.00
CA ALA A 531 -21.10 34.26 -28.00
C ALA A 531 -22.59 34.56 -27.76
N SER A 532 -23.33 34.72 -28.85
CA SER A 532 -24.79 34.77 -28.82
C SER A 532 -25.39 33.37 -28.63
N ALA A 533 -26.62 33.31 -28.09
CA ALA A 533 -27.35 32.05 -27.97
C ALA A 533 -27.57 31.35 -29.33
N GLU A 534 -27.66 32.13 -30.41
CA GLU A 534 -27.81 31.61 -31.79
C GLU A 534 -26.52 30.94 -32.30
N GLU A 535 -25.35 31.47 -31.92
CA GLU A 535 -24.06 30.84 -32.24
C GLU A 535 -23.88 29.53 -31.47
N ILE A 536 -24.21 29.51 -30.17
CA ILE A 536 -24.20 28.27 -29.36
C ILE A 536 -25.13 27.22 -29.97
N ALA A 537 -26.37 27.57 -30.26
CA ALA A 537 -27.34 26.64 -30.85
C ALA A 537 -26.89 26.13 -32.24
N ARG A 538 -26.19 26.97 -33.02
CA ARG A 538 -25.63 26.55 -34.31
C ARG A 538 -24.49 25.55 -34.12
N ALA A 539 -23.59 25.80 -33.18
CA ALA A 539 -22.49 24.89 -32.86
C ALA A 539 -23.02 23.54 -32.39
N GLU A 540 -23.98 23.53 -31.45
CA GLU A 540 -24.66 22.30 -30.99
C GLU A 540 -25.32 21.53 -32.13
N ALA A 541 -26.01 22.22 -33.03
CA ALA A 541 -26.66 21.60 -34.18
C ALA A 541 -25.65 20.99 -35.19
N GLN A 542 -24.47 21.60 -35.34
CA GLN A 542 -23.41 21.10 -36.21
C GLN A 542 -22.66 19.91 -35.57
N LEU A 543 -22.39 19.99 -34.27
CA LEU A 543 -21.76 18.90 -33.51
C LEU A 543 -22.69 17.69 -33.37
N GLY A 544 -24.01 17.91 -33.35
CA GLY A 544 -25.01 16.86 -33.10
C GLY A 544 -25.23 16.54 -31.61
N TYR A 545 -24.60 17.31 -30.71
CA TYR A 545 -24.66 17.15 -29.27
C TYR A 545 -24.90 18.51 -28.58
N PRO A 546 -25.69 18.57 -27.50
CA PRO A 546 -25.78 19.77 -26.68
C PRO A 546 -24.46 20.03 -25.96
N LEU A 547 -24.06 21.29 -25.85
CA LEU A 547 -22.90 21.67 -25.06
C LEU A 547 -23.22 21.56 -23.56
N PRO A 548 -22.23 21.23 -22.72
CA PRO A 548 -22.36 21.28 -21.27
C PRO A 548 -22.77 22.69 -20.81
N VAL A 549 -23.63 22.78 -19.80
CA VAL A 549 -24.22 24.05 -19.35
C VAL A 549 -23.15 25.06 -18.94
N ASP A 550 -22.11 24.59 -18.25
CA ASP A 550 -20.98 25.39 -17.80
C ASP A 550 -20.10 25.86 -18.96
N PHE A 551 -19.81 25.00 -19.94
CA PHE A 551 -19.06 25.39 -21.14
C PHE A 551 -19.84 26.39 -21.99
N ALA A 552 -21.13 26.15 -22.26
CA ALA A 552 -21.99 27.08 -22.97
C ALA A 552 -22.09 28.44 -22.24
N ALA A 553 -22.20 28.43 -20.91
CA ALA A 553 -22.20 29.64 -20.09
C ALA A 553 -20.87 30.41 -20.19
N SER A 554 -19.74 29.68 -20.27
CA SER A 554 -18.41 30.26 -20.47
C SER A 554 -18.32 30.92 -21.84
N CYS A 555 -18.77 30.25 -22.90
CA CYS A 555 -18.79 30.80 -24.25
C CYS A 555 -19.65 32.06 -24.36
N MET A 556 -20.73 32.16 -23.57
CA MET A 556 -21.55 33.38 -23.48
C MET A 556 -20.88 34.54 -22.74
N ILE A 557 -19.69 34.34 -22.16
CA ILE A 557 -18.84 35.39 -21.58
C ILE A 557 -17.66 35.65 -22.52
N HIS A 558 -16.95 34.59 -22.92
CA HIS A 558 -15.88 34.64 -23.92
C HIS A 558 -16.03 33.51 -24.92
N ARG A 559 -16.31 33.84 -26.19
CA ARG A 559 -16.54 32.83 -27.23
C ARG A 559 -15.29 32.02 -27.61
N ALA A 560 -14.11 32.53 -27.28
CA ALA A 560 -12.80 31.94 -27.48
C ALA A 560 -11.85 32.46 -26.39
N VAL A 561 -10.86 31.65 -26.00
CA VAL A 561 -9.85 31.98 -25.00
C VAL A 561 -8.47 31.58 -25.51
N ASP A 562 -7.61 32.58 -25.74
CA ASP A 562 -6.25 32.42 -26.25
C ASP A 562 -5.24 33.16 -25.34
N ILE A 563 -4.80 32.50 -24.26
CA ILE A 563 -3.88 33.06 -23.27
C ILE A 563 -2.61 32.20 -23.15
N PRO A 564 -1.46 32.67 -23.68
CA PRO A 564 -0.23 31.88 -23.70
C PRO A 564 0.32 31.51 -22.31
N GLY A 565 0.88 30.29 -22.19
CA GLY A 565 1.76 29.85 -21.10
C GLY A 565 1.06 29.34 -19.83
N ALA A 566 -0.24 29.08 -19.88
CA ALA A 566 -1.02 28.77 -18.69
C ALA A 566 -0.76 27.37 -18.03
N GLY A 567 0.19 26.60 -18.58
CA GLY A 567 0.60 25.29 -18.06
C GLY A 567 -0.22 24.12 -18.60
N PRO A 568 0.14 22.86 -18.30
CA PRO A 568 -0.38 21.63 -18.91
C PRO A 568 -1.86 21.31 -18.60
N ASP A 569 -2.59 22.23 -17.97
CA ASP A 569 -4.01 22.11 -17.61
C ASP A 569 -4.87 23.09 -18.46
N ASP A 570 -4.58 23.15 -19.76
CA ASP A 570 -5.00 24.23 -20.67
C ASP A 570 -6.53 24.48 -20.70
N TRP A 571 -6.92 25.59 -20.07
CA TRP A 571 -8.26 26.19 -20.01
C TRP A 571 -8.55 27.13 -21.19
N MET A 572 -7.70 27.06 -22.21
CA MET A 572 -7.93 27.71 -23.49
C MET A 572 -9.02 26.97 -24.26
N HIS A 573 -9.70 27.67 -25.15
CA HIS A 573 -10.56 27.00 -26.12
C HIS A 573 -10.71 27.80 -27.40
N TRP A 574 -10.87 27.06 -28.50
CA TRP A 574 -11.25 27.60 -29.80
C TRP A 574 -12.56 28.39 -29.78
N ASP A 575 -12.77 29.18 -30.82
CA ASP A 575 -14.05 29.85 -31.02
C ASP A 575 -15.18 28.82 -31.13
N VAL A 576 -16.24 29.03 -30.35
CA VAL A 576 -17.40 28.11 -30.33
C VAL A 576 -18.01 27.88 -31.72
N SER A 577 -17.90 28.87 -32.61
CA SER A 577 -18.38 28.76 -34.00
C SER A 577 -17.50 27.91 -34.91
N GLU A 578 -16.27 27.60 -34.48
CA GLU A 578 -15.28 26.82 -35.22
C GLU A 578 -15.21 25.35 -34.74
N LEU A 579 -15.68 25.05 -33.52
CA LEU A 579 -15.55 23.72 -32.89
C LEU A 579 -15.97 22.56 -33.78
N ALA A 580 -17.08 22.67 -34.51
CA ALA A 580 -17.53 21.61 -35.41
C ALA A 580 -16.55 21.39 -36.58
N GLY A 581 -16.04 22.47 -37.16
CA GLY A 581 -15.05 22.38 -38.24
C GLY A 581 -13.71 21.84 -37.74
N ILE A 582 -13.29 22.21 -36.54
CA ILE A 582 -12.05 21.68 -35.93
C ILE A 582 -12.22 20.19 -35.64
N ARG A 583 -13.34 19.78 -35.03
CA ARG A 583 -13.67 18.36 -34.86
C ARG A 583 -13.51 17.63 -36.21
N ASP A 584 -14.20 18.08 -37.25
CA ASP A 584 -14.19 17.40 -38.55
C ASP A 584 -12.78 17.25 -39.14
N ASN A 585 -11.86 18.18 -38.85
CA ASN A 585 -10.48 18.14 -39.35
C ASN A 585 -9.51 17.33 -38.47
N THR A 586 -9.80 17.16 -37.18
CA THR A 586 -8.90 16.49 -36.22
C THR A 586 -9.17 14.99 -36.12
N ALA A 587 -10.41 14.55 -36.32
CA ALA A 587 -10.86 13.30 -35.74
C ALA A 587 -11.34 12.26 -36.76
N ASP A 588 -10.60 12.15 -37.87
CA ASP A 588 -10.75 11.08 -38.85
C ASP A 588 -10.54 9.68 -38.24
N ASP A 589 -9.79 9.58 -37.13
CA ASP A 589 -9.43 8.31 -36.47
C ASP A 589 -9.86 8.20 -34.98
N TRP A 590 -10.59 9.17 -34.42
CA TRP A 590 -11.05 9.09 -33.02
C TRP A 590 -12.23 8.13 -32.86
N SER A 591 -12.27 7.40 -31.75
CA SER A 591 -13.27 6.36 -31.49
C SER A 591 -14.69 6.91 -31.25
N SER A 592 -14.81 8.19 -30.90
CA SER A 592 -16.09 8.85 -30.65
C SER A 592 -16.27 10.13 -31.50
N PRO A 593 -17.42 10.32 -32.16
CA PRO A 593 -17.78 11.60 -32.78
C PRO A 593 -18.07 12.70 -31.75
N ALA A 594 -18.28 12.36 -30.48
CA ALA A 594 -18.63 13.28 -29.41
C ALA A 594 -17.41 13.93 -28.72
N TYR A 595 -16.20 13.54 -29.11
CA TYR A 595 -14.97 14.14 -28.66
C TYR A 595 -14.70 15.42 -29.44
N VAL A 596 -14.73 16.56 -28.74
CA VAL A 596 -14.57 17.89 -29.34
C VAL A 596 -13.25 18.51 -28.89
N PRO A 597 -12.24 18.69 -29.77
CA PRO A 597 -10.99 19.34 -29.40
C PRO A 597 -11.24 20.79 -28.99
N LEU A 598 -10.72 21.20 -27.83
CA LEU A 598 -10.79 22.57 -27.34
C LEU A 598 -9.52 23.36 -27.66
N THR A 599 -8.36 22.70 -27.67
CA THR A 599 -7.05 23.32 -27.92
C THR A 599 -6.23 22.46 -28.89
N GLU A 600 -5.10 22.97 -29.37
CA GLU A 600 -4.06 22.20 -30.06
C GLU A 600 -2.71 22.59 -29.47
N GLU A 601 -1.99 21.61 -28.97
CA GLU A 601 -0.58 21.75 -28.64
C GLU A 601 0.24 21.62 -29.93
N GLY A 602 1.36 22.34 -30.03
CA GLY A 602 2.17 22.39 -31.26
C GLY A 602 2.75 21.05 -31.74
N ASP A 603 2.52 19.95 -31.01
CA ASP A 603 2.87 18.58 -31.37
C ASP A 603 1.66 17.72 -31.81
N GLY A 604 0.46 18.32 -31.90
CA GLY A 604 -0.79 17.66 -32.26
C GLY A 604 -1.57 17.11 -31.06
N SER A 605 -1.14 17.35 -29.83
CA SER A 605 -1.93 16.97 -28.65
C SER A 605 -3.13 17.90 -28.45
N HIS A 606 -4.19 17.38 -27.82
CA HIS A 606 -5.43 18.15 -27.61
C HIS A 606 -5.98 17.92 -26.21
N VAL A 607 -6.46 19.01 -25.58
CA VAL A 607 -7.48 18.91 -24.54
C VAL A 607 -8.84 18.77 -25.22
N VAL A 608 -9.58 17.74 -24.82
CA VAL A 608 -10.80 17.32 -25.51
C VAL A 608 -12.00 17.39 -24.56
N LEU A 609 -13.05 18.08 -25.00
CA LEU A 609 -14.35 18.08 -24.36
C LEU A 609 -15.13 16.84 -24.77
N ASP A 610 -15.46 15.99 -23.80
CA ASP A 610 -16.18 14.74 -24.03
C ASP A 610 -17.69 14.96 -23.91
N LEU A 611 -18.41 14.89 -25.05
CA LEU A 611 -19.86 15.04 -25.12
C LEU A 611 -20.63 13.71 -25.05
N ASP A 612 -19.97 12.54 -25.05
CA ASP A 612 -20.62 11.23 -24.96
C ASP A 612 -19.90 10.20 -24.08
N PRO A 613 -19.78 10.41 -22.76
CA PRO A 613 -19.25 9.39 -21.87
C PRO A 613 -20.38 8.68 -21.14
N GLU A 614 -21.17 7.87 -21.83
CA GLU A 614 -22.12 6.90 -21.24
C GLU A 614 -22.87 7.38 -19.96
N GLY A 615 -23.24 8.67 -19.89
CA GLY A 615 -23.92 9.30 -18.74
C GLY A 615 -23.36 10.63 -18.19
N ALA A 616 -22.18 11.11 -18.63
CA ALA A 616 -21.43 12.18 -17.95
C ALA A 616 -20.88 13.35 -18.82
N PRO A 617 -21.63 13.91 -19.80
CA PRO A 617 -21.07 14.86 -20.76
C PRO A 617 -20.45 16.09 -20.08
N GLY A 618 -19.31 16.53 -20.61
CA GLY A 618 -18.62 17.75 -20.22
C GLY A 618 -17.34 17.59 -19.40
N ARG A 619 -16.80 16.37 -19.24
CA ARG A 619 -15.45 16.18 -18.72
C ARG A 619 -14.41 16.57 -19.77
N LEU A 620 -13.20 16.90 -19.31
CA LEU A 620 -12.04 17.16 -20.16
C LEU A 620 -11.09 15.97 -20.08
N ILE A 621 -10.74 15.42 -21.23
CA ILE A 621 -9.80 14.30 -21.39
C ILE A 621 -8.64 14.72 -22.30
N TYR A 622 -7.59 13.92 -22.35
CA TYR A 622 -6.38 14.25 -23.11
C TYR A 622 -6.17 13.30 -24.29
N SER A 623 -5.73 13.89 -25.40
CA SER A 623 -5.24 13.21 -26.60
C SER A 623 -3.76 13.55 -26.76
N ASP A 624 -2.89 12.55 -26.67
CA ASP A 624 -1.45 12.69 -26.94
C ASP A 624 -1.24 12.62 -28.46
N GLN A 625 -0.68 13.65 -29.10
CA GLN A 625 -0.28 13.66 -30.53
C GLN A 625 -1.37 13.18 -31.52
N GLY A 626 -2.62 13.57 -31.30
CA GLY A 626 -3.76 13.24 -32.16
C GLY A 626 -4.25 11.80 -32.04
N TRP A 627 -3.68 11.01 -31.13
CA TRP A 627 -4.19 9.67 -30.82
C TRP A 627 -5.58 9.75 -30.19
N ASP A 628 -6.33 8.66 -30.28
CA ASP A 628 -7.65 8.58 -29.66
C ASP A 628 -7.58 9.01 -28.17
N PRO A 629 -8.38 9.99 -27.74
CA PRO A 629 -8.33 10.48 -26.36
C PRO A 629 -8.55 9.33 -25.37
N ASP A 630 -7.68 9.19 -24.35
CA ASP A 630 -7.82 8.15 -23.34
C ASP A 630 -8.87 8.59 -22.29
N PRO A 631 -10.02 7.90 -22.16
CA PRO A 631 -11.00 8.21 -21.13
C PRO A 631 -10.46 8.07 -19.69
N GLY A 632 -9.33 7.37 -19.52
CA GLY A 632 -8.58 7.25 -18.29
C GLY A 632 -7.71 8.46 -17.95
N ASP A 633 -7.32 9.27 -18.94
CA ASP A 633 -6.57 10.53 -18.76
C ASP A 633 -7.53 11.73 -18.65
N GLU A 634 -8.36 11.70 -17.61
CA GLU A 634 -9.27 12.80 -17.26
C GLU A 634 -8.49 13.97 -16.65
N ARG A 635 -8.42 15.09 -17.37
CA ARG A 635 -7.77 16.34 -16.94
C ARG A 635 -8.63 17.13 -15.96
N ALA A 636 -9.94 17.17 -16.20
CA ALA A 636 -10.88 17.84 -15.30
C ALA A 636 -12.30 17.26 -15.40
N PRO A 637 -13.07 17.29 -14.29
CA PRO A 637 -14.42 16.70 -14.25
C PRO A 637 -15.48 17.53 -14.97
N SER A 638 -15.23 18.83 -15.20
CA SER A 638 -16.14 19.81 -15.81
C SER A 638 -15.36 21.05 -16.27
N TRP A 639 -15.93 21.86 -17.16
CA TRP A 639 -15.33 23.14 -17.56
C TRP A 639 -15.32 24.15 -16.40
N LEU A 640 -16.37 24.17 -15.58
CA LEU A 640 -16.40 25.00 -14.38
C LEU A 640 -15.24 24.68 -13.43
N SER A 641 -14.90 23.39 -13.24
CA SER A 641 -13.76 22.99 -12.40
C SER A 641 -12.43 23.54 -12.91
N VAL A 642 -12.26 23.64 -14.22
CA VAL A 642 -11.08 24.23 -14.86
C VAL A 642 -10.99 25.72 -14.54
N LEU A 643 -12.09 26.46 -14.75
CA LEU A 643 -12.16 27.90 -14.46
C LEU A 643 -11.91 28.21 -12.97
N GLU A 644 -12.49 27.43 -12.06
CA GLU A 644 -12.29 27.62 -10.62
C GLU A 644 -10.84 27.35 -10.20
N SER A 645 -10.25 26.24 -10.68
CA SER A 645 -8.84 25.91 -10.42
C SER A 645 -7.91 27.03 -10.91
N PHE A 646 -8.15 27.52 -12.13
CA PHE A 646 -7.36 28.60 -12.70
C PHE A 646 -7.51 29.91 -11.90
N ALA A 647 -8.73 30.30 -11.55
CA ALA A 647 -9.00 31.48 -10.72
C ALA A 647 -8.32 31.40 -9.33
N ASP A 648 -8.35 30.23 -8.71
CA ASP A 648 -7.74 30.00 -7.41
C ASP A 648 -6.20 30.02 -7.48
N ASN A 649 -5.62 29.43 -8.53
CA ASN A 649 -4.17 29.47 -8.78
C ASN A 649 -3.66 30.89 -9.06
N LEU A 650 -4.40 31.69 -9.84
CA LEU A 650 -4.12 33.12 -10.04
C LEU A 650 -4.12 33.87 -8.71
N LYS A 651 -5.15 33.69 -7.90
CA LYS A 651 -5.30 34.36 -6.60
C LYS A 651 -4.24 33.92 -5.58
N ALA A 652 -3.80 32.66 -5.65
CA ALA A 652 -2.74 32.11 -4.82
C ALA A 652 -1.33 32.57 -5.26
N GLY A 653 -1.22 33.27 -6.40
CA GLY A 653 0.06 33.73 -6.94
C GLY A 653 0.92 32.60 -7.52
N ARG A 654 0.30 31.49 -7.96
CA ARG A 654 1.02 30.36 -8.57
C ARG A 654 1.43 30.60 -10.01
N TYR A 655 0.99 31.71 -10.60
CA TYR A 655 1.38 32.12 -11.93
C TYR A 655 2.26 33.36 -11.87
N ARG A 656 3.35 33.33 -12.63
CA ARG A 656 4.19 34.49 -12.91
C ARG A 656 3.95 34.98 -14.33
N TYR A 657 3.68 36.26 -14.48
CA TYR A 657 3.58 36.88 -15.80
C TYR A 657 4.97 37.21 -16.36
N SER A 658 5.29 36.66 -17.53
CA SER A 658 6.55 36.83 -18.23
C SER A 658 6.34 37.65 -19.51
N VAL A 659 6.86 38.88 -19.54
CA VAL A 659 6.76 39.77 -20.71
C VAL A 659 7.93 39.53 -21.63
N TYR A 660 7.67 39.10 -22.88
CA TYR A 660 8.70 38.94 -23.91
C TYR A 660 8.76 40.11 -24.89
N ASP A 661 7.71 40.94 -24.98
CA ASP A 661 7.72 42.20 -25.73
C ASP A 661 7.29 43.36 -24.83
N ALA A 662 8.29 44.15 -24.39
CA ALA A 662 8.07 45.29 -23.52
C ALA A 662 7.30 46.45 -24.19
N ALA A 663 7.27 46.53 -25.54
CA ALA A 663 6.62 47.62 -26.25
C ALA A 663 5.11 47.43 -26.33
N THR A 664 4.67 46.19 -26.57
CA THR A 664 3.26 45.80 -26.63
C THR A 664 2.73 45.34 -25.27
N GLY A 665 3.64 45.00 -24.35
CA GLY A 665 3.31 44.28 -23.13
C GLY A 665 2.99 42.82 -23.40
N ALA A 666 3.23 42.27 -24.60
CA ALA A 666 2.95 40.86 -24.87
C ALA A 666 3.82 39.96 -23.99
N GLY A 667 3.19 38.92 -23.48
CA GLY A 667 3.78 38.01 -22.52
C GLY A 667 2.99 36.71 -22.43
N GLU A 668 3.37 35.89 -21.47
CA GLU A 668 2.77 34.60 -21.15
C GLU A 668 2.66 34.44 -19.62
N LEU A 669 1.69 33.67 -19.16
CA LEU A 669 1.73 33.18 -17.79
C LEU A 669 2.75 32.04 -17.70
N LEU A 670 3.31 31.79 -16.53
CA LEU A 670 4.17 30.64 -16.26
C LEU A 670 3.77 30.10 -14.90
N HIS A 671 3.43 28.81 -14.81
CA HIS A 671 3.11 28.18 -13.53
C HIS A 671 4.40 27.95 -12.72
N GLU A 672 4.49 28.41 -11.47
CA GLU A 672 5.74 28.42 -10.68
C GLU A 672 6.14 27.03 -10.11
N ASP A 673 5.19 26.09 -10.02
CA ASP A 673 5.43 24.74 -9.49
C ASP A 673 5.80 23.70 -10.58
N LEU A 674 6.05 24.14 -11.82
CA LEU A 674 6.55 23.32 -12.95
C LEU A 674 8.03 23.62 -13.20
#